data_AF-A0A0H4PIS4-F1
#
_entry.id   AF-A0A0H4PIS4-F1
#
_cell.length_a   1.000
_cell.length_b   1.000
_cell.length_c   1.000
_cell.angle_alpha   90.00
_cell.angle_beta   90.00
_cell.angle_gamma   90.00
#
_symmetry.space_group_name_H-M   'P 1'
#
loop_
_entity.id
_entity.type
_entity.pdbx_description
1 polymer ?
#
loop_
_entity_poly.entity_id
_entity_poly.type
_entity_poly.pdbx_seq_one_letter_code
_entity_poly.pdbx_strand_id
1 'polypeptide(L)'
;MEKYFIKRVALILCLFVGHVFISQAQNQLDAGRTTATKIADLLNRFPANNASALEAAMKQMEDLGASGITEMALMQKPGVNNENIEYALAGFAFYASKDGREDLANMAVDAYTDAIGKLTDPEAQNFVLKQIKWIAKDGNLESIKPYLTNERLSGTASRVLANIGSSNAASALIAALKASNDDAQKANYIEALGDMGAAEATETVSTYINSSNPSLKKVAIYAAASIADPSSASLLYAEAEKAGFTFEPSNASAQYLRYIDNLGAKGSNKLAVKLAKKLDKATNVSQHYHTKAGALELLVKFDPEKSSKRLNKAAQSDEYRYRGTALGYVTDDQLIQGLEGWKKTLSKGTDETVVAILQRMGKVHNEAIAQTILPYLNSTNDRIRQTAISSVVTSGDNLALTQILDLLASANDSDKMQLLTALQTMKGDNVTSEVAKRVGNADNANKIALLGLLASRAAEDQIDVVFTATSSNNSEVKSAALTALSSMATPNDLPKLVNLLKNESSADDLNKIQEAIIVANAQKGNLASETKWAMDLLPQLYLDKQLYLYKVLAKTGGESALNKLQDIYETGNVKQKQAVIGALNHSEDPAATGPLLHIARNASTDQLMDEALSGYIRLVPSTEGTATQKVLMLRNALELAKSQENIHAILRQLGNYPTFQALLVAGKYQEKADYQQEAARAVMKIVLNNDALFGSKVKSIVERTIEVISGQDSQYYKTSLKKFLDEMPKGEGFYPLFNEENLDGWKGVFSNPIKRAEMTERTFKREQEKANETMKTGWIAEDGLLVFTGKGQNIAAEKDFGDFEMFVDWKITADGDAGIYLRGTPQVQIWDIARTNVGAEVGSGGLYNNKKHPSKPLKVADNPVGEWNTFHIIMQGEKVTVYLNGDLVVDDVTLENFWDRELPIFPTGQIELQAHGTYVAYRDIYIRELVGAPKFELSDQEKKDGFKVLFDGTDLDEWTGNKTDYVVENGVLAIYPGKGGSGNLMTKEEYEDFEFRFEFKLTPGANNGLGIRAPLKGDAAYSGMELQILDDTAEIYSKLKPYQYHGSLYGVSAAKRGHLKPVGEWNYQEVIVKGDRIQVILNGTKTLDVNISDARENGTLDKREHPGLSNKTGHIGFLGHGDILFFKNIRVKNL
;
A
#
# COMPACT_ATOMS: atom_id res chain seq x y z
N MET A 1 -34.40 -10.04 -24.87
CA MET A 1 -34.06 -10.14 -23.43
C MET A 1 -33.70 -11.57 -23.01
N GLU A 2 -34.33 -12.63 -23.54
CA GLU A 2 -34.03 -14.04 -23.18
C GLU A 2 -32.59 -14.50 -23.42
N LYS A 3 -31.93 -14.10 -24.52
CA LYS A 3 -30.54 -14.50 -24.81
C LYS A 3 -29.49 -13.93 -23.84
N TYR A 4 -29.81 -12.83 -23.16
CA TYR A 4 -28.91 -12.20 -22.16
C TYR A 4 -29.05 -12.86 -20.78
N PHE A 5 -30.23 -13.40 -20.46
CA PHE A 5 -30.48 -14.09 -19.19
C PHE A 5 -29.80 -15.46 -19.14
N ILE A 6 -29.84 -16.22 -20.23
CA ILE A 6 -29.23 -17.56 -20.33
C ILE A 6 -27.70 -17.48 -20.22
N LYS A 7 -27.05 -16.46 -20.78
CA LYS A 7 -25.59 -16.27 -20.66
C LYS A 7 -25.14 -15.91 -19.24
N ARG A 8 -25.93 -15.14 -18.48
CA ARG A 8 -25.60 -14.82 -17.06
C ARG A 8 -25.77 -16.03 -16.15
N VAL A 9 -26.82 -16.84 -16.36
CA VAL A 9 -27.04 -18.07 -15.57
C VAL A 9 -25.94 -19.09 -15.84
N ALA A 10 -25.49 -19.24 -17.10
CA ALA A 10 -24.37 -20.10 -17.44
C ALA A 10 -23.03 -19.62 -16.85
N LEU A 11 -22.78 -18.30 -16.83
CA LEU A 11 -21.56 -17.73 -16.23
C LEU A 11 -21.54 -17.91 -14.70
N ILE A 12 -22.69 -17.76 -14.04
CA ILE A 12 -22.86 -17.96 -12.59
C ILE A 12 -22.70 -19.45 -12.24
N LEU A 13 -23.22 -20.37 -13.07
CA LEU A 13 -23.00 -21.81 -12.88
C LEU A 13 -21.53 -22.20 -13.07
N CYS A 14 -20.84 -21.65 -14.08
CA CYS A 14 -19.41 -21.92 -14.30
C CYS A 14 -18.54 -21.37 -13.16
N LEU A 15 -18.88 -20.22 -12.59
CA LEU A 15 -18.19 -19.64 -11.42
C LEU A 15 -18.43 -20.46 -10.14
N PHE A 16 -19.63 -21.03 -9.96
CA PHE A 16 -19.94 -21.93 -8.85
C PHE A 16 -19.23 -23.29 -8.97
N VAL A 17 -19.19 -23.86 -10.18
CA VAL A 17 -18.48 -25.13 -10.43
C VAL A 17 -16.96 -24.94 -10.28
N GLY A 18 -16.41 -23.81 -10.71
CA GLY A 18 -14.99 -23.48 -10.51
C GLY A 18 -14.57 -23.38 -9.03
N HIS A 19 -15.42 -22.87 -8.13
CA HIS A 19 -15.11 -22.81 -6.70
C HIS A 19 -15.16 -24.20 -6.01
N VAL A 20 -16.01 -25.11 -6.50
CA VAL A 20 -16.10 -26.48 -5.96
C VAL A 20 -14.89 -27.32 -6.38
N PHE A 21 -14.37 -27.14 -7.60
CA PHE A 21 -13.18 -27.86 -8.05
C PHE A 21 -11.87 -27.35 -7.42
N ILE A 22 -11.76 -26.05 -7.10
CA ILE A 22 -10.57 -25.50 -6.41
C ILE A 22 -10.53 -25.98 -4.94
N SER A 23 -11.68 -26.07 -4.26
CA SER A 23 -11.73 -26.58 -2.87
C SER A 23 -11.50 -28.09 -2.78
N GLN A 24 -11.90 -28.88 -3.79
CA GLN A 24 -11.60 -30.32 -3.84
C GLN A 24 -10.15 -30.63 -4.23
N ALA A 25 -9.53 -29.83 -5.11
CA ALA A 25 -8.12 -29.99 -5.47
C ALA A 25 -7.17 -29.66 -4.32
N GLN A 26 -7.54 -28.71 -3.44
CA GLN A 26 -6.72 -28.36 -2.27
C GLN A 26 -6.84 -29.40 -1.15
N ASN A 27 -8.02 -29.98 -0.94
CA ASN A 27 -8.24 -31.07 0.02
C ASN A 27 -7.53 -32.38 -0.38
N GLN A 28 -7.26 -32.62 -1.68
CA GLN A 28 -6.49 -33.78 -2.15
C GLN A 28 -4.97 -33.64 -1.97
N LEU A 29 -4.45 -32.42 -1.79
CA LEU A 29 -3.02 -32.16 -1.55
C LEU A 29 -2.59 -32.27 -0.06
N ASP A 30 -3.54 -32.51 0.85
CA ASP A 30 -3.30 -32.53 2.30
C ASP A 30 -3.11 -33.94 2.90
N ALA A 31 -3.23 -35.00 2.09
CA ALA A 31 -3.19 -36.39 2.55
C ALA A 31 -1.76 -36.96 2.81
N GLY A 32 -0.71 -36.15 2.64
CA GLY A 32 0.69 -36.60 2.85
C GLY A 32 1.65 -35.57 3.48
N ARG A 33 1.15 -34.41 3.94
CA ARG A 33 1.98 -33.34 4.52
C ARG A 33 2.14 -33.51 6.04
N THR A 34 3.35 -33.26 6.56
CA THR A 34 3.59 -33.25 8.01
C THR A 34 2.89 -32.06 8.68
N THR A 35 2.47 -32.21 9.95
CA THR A 35 1.81 -31.15 10.73
C THR A 35 2.65 -29.87 10.78
N ALA A 36 3.97 -29.99 10.93
CA ALA A 36 4.91 -28.86 10.92
C ALA A 36 4.88 -28.08 9.59
N THR A 37 4.80 -28.76 8.44
CA THR A 37 4.69 -28.10 7.13
C THR A 37 3.36 -27.38 6.97
N LYS A 38 2.26 -27.99 7.43
CA LYS A 38 0.93 -27.37 7.41
C LYS A 38 0.89 -26.10 8.27
N ILE A 39 1.53 -26.13 9.45
CA ILE A 39 1.65 -24.97 10.34
C ILE A 39 2.47 -23.85 9.69
N ALA A 40 3.62 -24.15 9.10
CA ALA A 40 4.49 -23.14 8.47
C ALA A 40 3.81 -22.43 7.29
N ASP A 41 3.15 -23.19 6.40
CA ASP A 41 2.39 -22.64 5.27
C ASP A 41 1.26 -21.72 5.73
N LEU A 42 0.62 -22.08 6.84
CA LEU A 42 -0.47 -21.32 7.41
C LEU A 42 0.02 -20.01 8.05
N LEU A 43 1.12 -20.07 8.80
CA LEU A 43 1.72 -18.88 9.45
C LEU A 43 2.18 -17.83 8.44
N ASN A 44 2.61 -18.24 7.24
CA ASN A 44 2.98 -17.32 6.15
C ASN A 44 1.78 -16.54 5.57
N ARG A 45 0.55 -16.90 5.93
CA ARG A 45 -0.68 -16.21 5.48
C ARG A 45 -1.25 -15.25 6.51
N PHE A 46 -0.62 -15.15 7.68
CA PHE A 46 -0.99 -14.20 8.71
C PHE A 46 -0.03 -13.01 8.75
N PRO A 47 -0.53 -11.79 8.98
CA PRO A 47 -1.94 -11.41 9.09
C PRO A 47 -2.67 -11.53 7.72
N ALA A 48 -3.96 -11.91 7.75
CA ALA A 48 -4.73 -12.12 6.53
C ALA A 48 -5.14 -10.79 5.87
N ASN A 49 -4.97 -10.67 4.55
CA ASN A 49 -5.21 -9.44 3.79
C ASN A 49 -6.70 -9.03 3.66
N ASN A 50 -7.63 -9.95 3.91
CA ASN A 50 -9.08 -9.69 3.88
C ASN A 50 -9.87 -10.76 4.66
N ALA A 51 -11.17 -10.52 4.84
CA ALA A 51 -12.07 -11.39 5.61
C ALA A 51 -12.20 -12.82 5.02
N SER A 52 -12.23 -12.97 3.70
CA SER A 52 -12.35 -14.29 3.06
C SER A 52 -11.08 -15.12 3.24
N ALA A 53 -9.90 -14.50 3.14
CA ALA A 53 -8.62 -15.16 3.40
C ALA A 53 -8.50 -15.57 4.88
N LEU A 54 -8.99 -14.74 5.80
CA LEU A 54 -9.03 -15.06 7.22
C LEU A 54 -9.92 -16.28 7.48
N GLU A 55 -11.13 -16.32 6.92
CA GLU A 55 -12.06 -17.44 7.12
C GLU A 55 -11.53 -18.76 6.55
N ALA A 56 -10.88 -18.72 5.39
CA ALA A 56 -10.21 -19.89 4.81
C ALA A 56 -9.05 -20.39 5.69
N ALA A 57 -8.24 -19.48 6.23
CA ALA A 57 -7.14 -19.84 7.14
C ALA A 57 -7.65 -20.43 8.46
N MET A 58 -8.75 -19.91 9.00
CA MET A 58 -9.38 -20.46 10.22
C MET A 58 -9.97 -21.86 10.01
N LYS A 59 -10.49 -22.16 8.83
CA LYS A 59 -10.93 -23.51 8.49
C LYS A 59 -9.75 -24.48 8.40
N GLN A 60 -8.61 -24.04 7.87
CA GLN A 60 -7.40 -24.85 7.85
C GLN A 60 -6.81 -25.05 9.26
N MET A 61 -6.94 -24.06 10.16
CA MET A 61 -6.63 -24.25 11.59
C MET A 61 -7.50 -25.35 12.23
N GLU A 62 -8.79 -25.39 11.90
CA GLU A 62 -9.70 -26.45 12.36
C GLU A 62 -9.24 -27.83 11.86
N ASP A 63 -8.81 -27.92 10.60
CA ASP A 63 -8.28 -29.16 10.00
C ASP A 63 -6.95 -29.63 10.62
N LEU A 64 -6.17 -28.76 11.28
CA LEU A 64 -4.97 -29.15 12.03
C LEU A 64 -5.30 -29.97 13.29
N GLY A 65 -6.50 -29.80 13.84
CA GLY A 65 -6.94 -30.43 15.08
C GLY A 65 -6.12 -30.01 16.32
N ALA A 66 -6.47 -30.60 17.47
CA ALA A 66 -5.89 -30.23 18.77
C ALA A 66 -4.35 -30.35 18.79
N SER A 67 -3.82 -31.40 18.18
CA SER A 67 -2.38 -31.66 18.14
C SER A 67 -1.60 -30.58 17.36
N GLY A 68 -2.11 -30.15 16.19
CA GLY A 68 -1.44 -29.13 15.38
C GLY A 68 -1.56 -27.73 16.00
N ILE A 69 -2.68 -27.42 16.65
CA ILE A 69 -2.84 -26.16 17.40
C ILE A 69 -1.89 -26.12 18.60
N THR A 70 -1.74 -27.25 19.30
CA THR A 70 -0.78 -27.38 20.40
C THR A 70 0.65 -27.17 19.90
N GLU A 71 1.03 -27.84 18.81
CA GLU A 71 2.36 -27.71 18.21
C GLU A 71 2.65 -26.27 17.77
N MET A 72 1.67 -25.60 17.15
CA MET A 72 1.77 -24.18 16.79
C MET A 72 1.97 -23.28 18.01
N ALA A 73 1.21 -23.51 19.09
CA ALA A 73 1.38 -22.74 20.33
C ALA A 73 2.77 -22.94 20.95
N LEU A 74 3.35 -24.13 20.83
CA LEU A 74 4.70 -24.46 21.32
C LEU A 74 5.83 -23.86 20.47
N MET A 75 5.54 -23.32 19.29
CA MET A 75 6.54 -22.64 18.46
C MET A 75 6.89 -21.23 18.98
N GLN A 76 6.13 -20.67 19.92
CA GLN A 76 6.42 -19.38 20.55
C GLN A 76 7.77 -19.43 21.28
N LYS A 77 8.60 -18.40 21.08
CA LYS A 77 9.92 -18.28 21.71
C LYS A 77 10.09 -16.94 22.42
N PRO A 78 10.81 -16.90 23.56
CA PRO A 78 11.06 -15.65 24.27
C PRO A 78 12.02 -14.75 23.49
N GLY A 79 11.75 -13.45 23.46
CA GLY A 79 12.63 -12.43 22.89
C GLY A 79 12.71 -12.39 21.36
N VAL A 80 11.84 -13.10 20.65
CA VAL A 80 11.70 -13.02 19.19
C VAL A 80 10.29 -12.58 18.81
N ASN A 81 10.08 -12.21 17.53
CA ASN A 81 8.76 -11.84 17.04
C ASN A 81 7.85 -13.08 16.92
N ASN A 82 6.77 -13.12 17.73
CA ASN A 82 5.74 -14.17 17.70
C ASN A 82 4.43 -13.71 17.03
N GLU A 83 4.38 -12.53 16.40
CA GLU A 83 3.17 -11.87 15.89
C GLU A 83 2.28 -12.78 15.04
N ASN A 84 2.86 -13.53 14.09
CA ASN A 84 2.06 -14.39 13.21
C ASN A 84 1.43 -15.57 13.97
N ILE A 85 2.12 -16.10 14.97
CA ILE A 85 1.63 -17.21 15.81
C ILE A 85 0.54 -16.69 16.74
N GLU A 86 0.77 -15.55 17.38
CA GLU A 86 -0.20 -14.90 18.26
C GLU A 86 -1.46 -14.51 17.48
N TYR A 87 -1.31 -13.96 16.27
CA TYR A 87 -2.44 -13.63 15.40
C TYR A 87 -3.24 -14.89 15.01
N ALA A 88 -2.57 -15.98 14.67
CA ALA A 88 -3.22 -17.24 14.33
C ALA A 88 -4.02 -17.82 15.50
N LEU A 89 -3.42 -17.90 16.69
CA LEU A 89 -4.05 -18.47 17.89
C LEU A 89 -5.20 -17.58 18.41
N ALA A 90 -5.03 -16.26 18.43
CA ALA A 90 -6.09 -15.33 18.82
C ALA A 90 -7.24 -15.34 17.81
N GLY A 91 -6.92 -15.34 16.52
CA GLY A 91 -7.89 -15.46 15.43
C GLY A 91 -8.70 -16.76 15.54
N PHE A 92 -8.04 -17.86 15.86
CA PHE A 92 -8.70 -19.16 16.00
C PHE A 92 -9.61 -19.23 17.23
N ALA A 93 -9.19 -18.64 18.35
CA ALA A 93 -10.04 -18.54 19.54
C ALA A 93 -11.33 -17.74 19.24
N PHE A 94 -11.21 -16.61 18.53
CA PHE A 94 -12.38 -15.84 18.10
C PHE A 94 -13.26 -16.58 17.08
N TYR A 95 -12.64 -17.34 16.18
CA TYR A 95 -13.36 -18.17 15.22
C TYR A 95 -14.17 -19.28 15.92
N ALA A 96 -13.56 -19.94 16.90
CA ALA A 96 -14.18 -20.99 17.70
C ALA A 96 -15.25 -20.44 18.68
N SER A 97 -15.20 -19.17 19.06
CA SER A 97 -16.19 -18.57 19.98
C SER A 97 -17.54 -18.24 19.34
N LYS A 98 -17.71 -18.42 18.02
CA LYS A 98 -18.99 -18.15 17.34
C LYS A 98 -20.04 -19.23 17.66
N ASP A 99 -21.31 -18.85 17.66
CA ASP A 99 -22.44 -19.76 17.92
C ASP A 99 -22.42 -21.01 17.01
N GLY A 100 -22.71 -22.18 17.58
CA GLY A 100 -22.76 -23.46 16.85
C GLY A 100 -21.42 -24.15 16.62
N ARG A 101 -20.37 -23.75 17.35
CA ARG A 101 -18.99 -24.30 17.27
C ARG A 101 -18.48 -24.80 18.62
N GLU A 102 -19.36 -25.27 19.48
CA GLU A 102 -19.04 -25.66 20.86
C GLU A 102 -18.00 -26.78 20.93
N ASP A 103 -18.07 -27.76 20.02
CA ASP A 103 -17.08 -28.85 19.93
C ASP A 103 -15.70 -28.32 19.52
N LEU A 104 -15.66 -27.35 18.59
CA LEU A 104 -14.43 -26.69 18.15
C LEU A 104 -13.82 -25.85 19.27
N ALA A 105 -14.65 -25.12 20.03
CA ALA A 105 -14.25 -24.36 21.20
C ALA A 105 -13.63 -25.27 22.27
N ASN A 106 -14.27 -26.40 22.58
CA ASN A 106 -13.73 -27.38 23.53
C ASN A 106 -12.38 -27.94 23.07
N MET A 107 -12.27 -28.31 21.79
CA MET A 107 -11.02 -28.80 21.21
C MET A 107 -9.89 -27.77 21.30
N ALA A 108 -10.18 -26.49 21.03
CA ALA A 108 -9.21 -25.41 21.18
C ALA A 108 -8.80 -25.20 22.64
N VAL A 109 -9.73 -25.27 23.60
CA VAL A 109 -9.42 -25.16 25.03
C VAL A 109 -8.49 -26.29 25.47
N ASP A 110 -8.74 -27.52 25.03
CA ASP A 110 -7.88 -28.66 25.35
C ASP A 110 -6.48 -28.49 24.76
N ALA A 111 -6.37 -28.06 23.50
CA ALA A 111 -5.10 -27.78 22.83
C ALA A 111 -4.31 -26.66 23.53
N TYR A 112 -4.96 -25.57 23.89
CA TYR A 112 -4.34 -24.46 24.60
C TYR A 112 -3.90 -24.86 26.01
N THR A 113 -4.70 -25.65 26.72
CA THR A 113 -4.33 -26.15 28.06
C THR A 113 -3.12 -27.08 27.99
N ASP A 114 -3.10 -28.00 27.03
CA ASP A 114 -1.96 -28.91 26.81
C ASP A 114 -0.68 -28.12 26.45
N ALA A 115 -0.81 -27.09 25.61
CA ALA A 115 0.31 -26.21 25.27
C ALA A 115 0.84 -25.44 26.49
N ILE A 116 -0.03 -24.86 27.33
CA ILE A 116 0.40 -24.12 28.53
C ILE A 116 1.24 -25.00 29.46
N GLY A 117 0.86 -26.27 29.64
CA GLY A 117 1.61 -27.23 30.47
C GLY A 117 3.01 -27.57 29.94
N LYS A 118 3.28 -27.32 28.65
CA LYS A 118 4.54 -27.64 27.96
C LYS A 118 5.40 -26.41 27.65
N LEU A 119 4.79 -25.24 27.58
CA LEU A 119 5.49 -23.97 27.39
C LEU A 119 6.37 -23.63 28.60
N THR A 120 7.58 -23.15 28.34
CA THR A 120 8.53 -22.73 29.38
C THR A 120 8.57 -21.22 29.58
N ASP A 121 8.10 -20.44 28.60
CA ASP A 121 8.03 -18.98 28.70
C ASP A 121 6.72 -18.54 29.38
N PRO A 122 6.79 -17.84 30.53
CA PRO A 122 5.58 -17.43 31.23
C PRO A 122 4.73 -16.40 30.47
N GLU A 123 5.32 -15.60 29.57
CA GLU A 123 4.51 -14.69 28.73
C GLU A 123 3.73 -15.43 27.66
N ALA A 124 4.34 -16.41 26.98
CA ALA A 124 3.63 -17.32 26.08
C ALA A 124 2.51 -18.10 26.80
N GLN A 125 2.78 -18.63 28.00
CA GLN A 125 1.75 -19.29 28.83
C GLN A 125 0.57 -18.35 29.13
N ASN A 126 0.86 -17.11 29.53
CA ASN A 126 -0.14 -16.10 29.82
C ASN A 126 -0.93 -15.69 28.56
N PHE A 127 -0.26 -15.55 27.42
CA PHE A 127 -0.90 -15.26 26.13
C PHE A 127 -1.88 -16.35 25.73
N VAL A 128 -1.47 -17.61 25.78
CA VAL A 128 -2.33 -18.76 25.41
C VAL A 128 -3.52 -18.88 26.38
N LEU A 129 -3.29 -18.71 27.69
CA LEU A 129 -4.35 -18.73 28.69
C LEU A 129 -5.37 -17.60 28.51
N LYS A 130 -4.96 -16.43 28.01
CA LYS A 130 -5.90 -15.34 27.67
C LYS A 130 -6.85 -15.72 26.53
N GLN A 131 -6.42 -16.55 25.58
CA GLN A 131 -7.26 -16.97 24.46
C GLN A 131 -8.40 -17.88 24.93
N ILE A 132 -8.13 -18.72 25.93
CA ILE A 132 -9.12 -19.61 26.56
C ILE A 132 -10.33 -18.82 27.10
N LYS A 133 -10.12 -17.57 27.55
CA LYS A 133 -11.19 -16.71 28.08
C LYS A 133 -12.41 -16.66 27.15
N TRP A 134 -12.19 -16.57 25.83
CA TRP A 134 -13.27 -16.35 24.86
C TRP A 134 -14.10 -17.59 24.56
N ILE A 135 -13.56 -18.78 24.85
CA ILE A 135 -14.10 -20.06 24.36
C ILE A 135 -14.46 -21.03 25.50
N ALA A 136 -13.85 -20.91 26.67
CA ALA A 136 -14.09 -21.83 27.77
C ALA A 136 -15.51 -21.75 28.35
N LYS A 137 -16.03 -22.91 28.75
CA LYS A 137 -17.31 -23.13 29.41
C LYS A 137 -17.13 -23.99 30.66
N ASP A 138 -18.23 -24.29 31.35
CA ASP A 138 -18.22 -24.99 32.64
C ASP A 138 -17.50 -26.36 32.60
N GLY A 139 -17.60 -27.07 31.46
CA GLY A 139 -16.92 -28.36 31.26
C GLY A 139 -15.39 -28.28 31.28
N ASN A 140 -14.80 -27.10 31.09
CA ASN A 140 -13.34 -26.93 31.03
C ASN A 140 -12.72 -26.51 32.38
N LEU A 141 -13.50 -26.43 33.45
CA LEU A 141 -13.02 -25.90 34.74
C LEU A 141 -11.82 -26.66 35.31
N GLU A 142 -11.83 -27.99 35.25
CA GLU A 142 -10.73 -28.81 35.79
C GLU A 142 -9.40 -28.54 35.09
N SER A 143 -9.43 -28.22 33.80
CA SER A 143 -8.25 -27.88 33.00
C SER A 143 -7.62 -26.54 33.41
N ILE A 144 -8.41 -25.61 33.96
CA ILE A 144 -7.98 -24.24 34.28
C ILE A 144 -7.60 -24.08 35.76
N LYS A 145 -8.24 -24.83 36.67
CA LYS A 145 -8.02 -24.77 38.13
C LYS A 145 -6.56 -24.81 38.57
N PRO A 146 -5.66 -25.65 37.98
CA PRO A 146 -4.26 -25.70 38.40
C PRO A 146 -3.55 -24.34 38.34
N TYR A 147 -3.94 -23.49 37.37
CA TYR A 147 -3.33 -22.18 37.15
C TYR A 147 -3.78 -21.11 38.15
N LEU A 148 -4.81 -21.37 38.96
CA LEU A 148 -5.22 -20.44 40.03
C LEU A 148 -4.10 -20.25 41.06
N THR A 149 -3.38 -21.32 41.41
CA THR A 149 -2.32 -21.26 42.42
C THR A 149 -0.97 -20.76 41.89
N ASN A 150 -0.85 -20.57 40.57
CA ASN A 150 0.38 -20.14 39.92
C ASN A 150 0.62 -18.64 40.12
N GLU A 151 1.81 -18.25 40.59
CA GLU A 151 2.17 -16.86 40.92
C GLU A 151 1.91 -15.86 39.79
N ARG A 152 2.15 -16.24 38.52
CA ARG A 152 2.05 -15.35 37.36
C ARG A 152 0.73 -15.50 36.60
N LEU A 153 0.14 -16.69 36.62
CA LEU A 153 -1.06 -17.01 35.83
C LEU A 153 -2.37 -16.87 36.63
N SER A 154 -2.33 -16.77 37.96
CA SER A 154 -3.52 -16.71 38.82
C SER A 154 -4.51 -15.64 38.41
N GLY A 155 -4.03 -14.45 38.05
CA GLY A 155 -4.86 -13.33 37.62
C GLY A 155 -5.62 -13.63 36.33
N THR A 156 -4.93 -14.17 35.33
CA THR A 156 -5.54 -14.55 34.05
C THR A 156 -6.50 -15.72 34.23
N ALA A 157 -6.11 -16.77 34.95
CA ALA A 157 -6.98 -17.90 35.27
C ALA A 157 -8.27 -17.45 35.97
N SER A 158 -8.17 -16.54 36.95
CA SER A 158 -9.33 -15.99 37.66
C SER A 158 -10.31 -15.29 36.71
N ARG A 159 -9.81 -14.52 35.74
CA ARG A 159 -10.62 -13.86 34.72
C ARG A 159 -11.25 -14.83 33.72
N VAL A 160 -10.60 -15.97 33.44
CA VAL A 160 -11.23 -17.05 32.65
C VAL A 160 -12.42 -17.63 33.41
N LEU A 161 -12.26 -17.95 34.70
CA LEU A 161 -13.37 -18.43 35.53
C LEU A 161 -14.49 -17.39 35.65
N ALA A 162 -14.15 -16.10 35.80
CA ALA A 162 -15.12 -15.00 35.76
C ALA A 162 -15.96 -15.00 34.47
N ASN A 163 -15.32 -15.23 33.32
CA ASN A 163 -15.99 -15.27 32.02
C ASN A 163 -16.85 -16.52 31.81
N ILE A 164 -16.48 -17.66 32.41
CA ILE A 164 -17.32 -18.86 32.43
C ILE A 164 -18.64 -18.58 33.15
N GLY A 165 -18.60 -17.83 34.26
CA GLY A 165 -19.78 -17.26 34.91
C GLY A 165 -20.73 -18.28 35.55
N SER A 166 -20.28 -19.50 35.87
CA SER A 166 -21.09 -20.55 36.48
C SER A 166 -20.93 -20.61 38.01
N SER A 167 -21.90 -21.21 38.71
CA SER A 167 -21.79 -21.46 40.17
C SER A 167 -20.62 -22.40 40.51
N ASN A 168 -20.23 -23.30 39.60
CA ASN A 168 -19.05 -24.15 39.77
C ASN A 168 -17.74 -23.35 39.68
N ALA A 169 -17.67 -22.39 38.76
CA ALA A 169 -16.55 -21.45 38.66
C ALA A 169 -16.45 -20.55 39.91
N ALA A 170 -17.58 -20.03 40.38
CA ALA A 170 -17.66 -19.27 41.63
C ALA A 170 -17.18 -20.11 42.82
N SER A 171 -17.64 -21.35 42.94
CA SER A 171 -17.22 -22.28 44.00
C SER A 171 -15.72 -22.56 43.98
N ALA A 172 -15.13 -22.72 42.79
CA ALA A 172 -13.68 -22.91 42.62
C ALA A 172 -12.88 -21.67 43.06
N LEU A 173 -13.32 -20.47 42.70
CA LEU A 173 -12.70 -19.21 43.14
C LEU A 173 -12.84 -19.01 44.66
N ILE A 174 -13.99 -19.33 45.25
CA ILE A 174 -14.20 -19.26 46.71
C ILE A 174 -13.27 -20.24 47.43
N ALA A 175 -13.13 -21.47 46.92
CA ALA A 175 -12.22 -22.45 47.49
C ALA A 175 -10.75 -21.98 47.41
N ALA A 176 -10.33 -21.44 46.26
CA ALA A 176 -8.98 -20.88 46.07
C ALA A 176 -8.73 -19.67 46.99
N LEU A 177 -9.73 -18.79 47.15
CA LEU A 177 -9.68 -17.65 48.06
C LEU A 177 -9.51 -18.07 49.53
N LYS A 178 -10.18 -19.13 49.97
CA LYS A 178 -10.05 -19.67 51.33
C LYS A 178 -8.71 -20.37 51.56
N ALA A 179 -8.15 -20.99 50.53
CA ALA A 179 -6.91 -21.76 50.63
C ALA A 179 -5.64 -20.90 50.48
N SER A 180 -5.70 -19.76 49.78
CA SER A 180 -4.52 -18.93 49.54
C SER A 180 -4.12 -18.10 50.77
N ASN A 181 -2.82 -17.92 50.98
CA ASN A 181 -2.24 -16.99 51.94
C ASN A 181 -1.64 -15.74 51.27
N ASP A 182 -1.71 -15.65 49.94
CA ASP A 182 -1.14 -14.57 49.14
C ASP A 182 -2.20 -13.49 48.85
N ASP A 183 -1.95 -12.26 49.31
CA ASP A 183 -2.90 -11.15 49.16
C ASP A 183 -3.12 -10.72 47.70
N ALA A 184 -2.14 -10.88 46.81
CA ALA A 184 -2.30 -10.55 45.39
C ALA A 184 -3.18 -11.60 44.70
N GLN A 185 -3.02 -12.88 45.01
CA GLN A 185 -3.89 -13.95 44.55
C GLN A 185 -5.32 -13.76 45.05
N LYS A 186 -5.48 -13.52 46.36
CA LYS A 186 -6.80 -13.22 46.96
C LYS A 186 -7.48 -12.05 46.26
N ALA A 187 -6.74 -10.99 45.92
CA ALA A 187 -7.28 -9.84 45.21
C ALA A 187 -7.84 -10.23 43.83
N ASN A 188 -7.10 -11.05 43.07
CA ASN A 188 -7.55 -11.56 41.77
C ASN A 188 -8.84 -12.38 41.88
N TYR A 189 -8.94 -13.26 42.89
CA TYR A 189 -10.14 -14.09 43.07
C TYR A 189 -11.35 -13.25 43.46
N ILE A 190 -11.18 -12.29 44.38
CA ILE A 190 -12.25 -11.40 44.82
C ILE A 190 -12.76 -10.54 43.65
N GLU A 191 -11.85 -9.98 42.85
CA GLU A 191 -12.20 -9.22 41.65
C GLU A 191 -13.01 -10.08 40.66
N ALA A 192 -12.54 -11.30 40.36
CA ALA A 192 -13.21 -12.24 39.48
C ALA A 192 -14.62 -12.64 39.98
N LEU A 193 -14.78 -12.87 41.29
CA LEU A 193 -16.08 -13.14 41.92
C LEU A 193 -17.04 -11.94 41.80
N GLY A 194 -16.49 -10.73 41.90
CA GLY A 194 -17.21 -9.49 41.65
C GLY A 194 -17.66 -9.35 40.20
N ASP A 195 -16.78 -9.62 39.24
CA ASP A 195 -17.03 -9.51 37.80
C ASP A 195 -18.14 -10.45 37.32
N MET A 196 -18.20 -11.68 37.85
CA MET A 196 -19.29 -12.63 37.54
C MET A 196 -20.57 -12.39 38.37
N GLY A 197 -20.53 -11.51 39.37
CA GLY A 197 -21.65 -11.23 40.26
C GLY A 197 -22.09 -12.42 41.14
N ALA A 198 -21.13 -13.25 41.58
CA ALA A 198 -21.37 -14.49 42.32
C ALA A 198 -22.05 -14.26 43.68
N ALA A 199 -23.36 -14.54 43.77
CA ALA A 199 -24.13 -14.36 44.99
C ALA A 199 -23.62 -15.27 46.13
N GLU A 200 -23.14 -16.48 45.80
CA GLU A 200 -22.62 -17.45 46.77
C GLU A 200 -21.34 -16.96 47.47
N ALA A 201 -20.65 -15.97 46.89
CA ALA A 201 -19.42 -15.41 47.45
C ALA A 201 -19.64 -14.27 48.45
N THR A 202 -20.88 -13.78 48.60
CA THR A 202 -21.22 -12.58 49.39
C THR A 202 -20.62 -12.60 50.79
N GLU A 203 -20.81 -13.71 51.53
CA GLU A 203 -20.30 -13.85 52.89
C GLU A 203 -18.76 -13.83 52.92
N THR A 204 -18.13 -14.55 51.99
CA THR A 204 -16.67 -14.66 51.93
C THR A 204 -16.02 -13.32 51.56
N VAL A 205 -16.53 -12.63 50.54
CA VAL A 205 -16.05 -11.30 50.10
C VAL A 205 -16.20 -10.26 51.22
N SER A 206 -17.31 -10.31 51.96
CA SER A 206 -17.59 -9.34 53.04
C SER A 206 -16.53 -9.33 54.14
N THR A 207 -15.84 -10.45 54.38
CA THR A 207 -14.76 -10.54 55.36
C THR A 207 -13.54 -9.67 55.02
N TYR A 208 -13.38 -9.29 53.75
CA TYR A 208 -12.22 -8.51 53.27
C TYR A 208 -12.51 -7.01 53.11
N ILE A 209 -13.76 -6.55 53.28
CA ILE A 209 -14.13 -5.12 53.16
C ILE A 209 -13.39 -4.23 54.18
N ASN A 210 -13.06 -4.79 55.35
CA ASN A 210 -12.31 -4.11 56.40
C ASN A 210 -10.82 -4.50 56.44
N SER A 211 -10.29 -5.10 55.36
CA SER A 211 -8.88 -5.50 55.31
C SER A 211 -7.95 -4.30 55.53
N SER A 212 -6.86 -4.53 56.28
CA SER A 212 -5.77 -3.56 56.43
C SER A 212 -4.94 -3.41 55.16
N ASN A 213 -5.00 -4.39 54.24
CA ASN A 213 -4.39 -4.31 52.93
C ASN A 213 -5.26 -3.45 51.99
N PRO A 214 -4.78 -2.28 51.52
CA PRO A 214 -5.59 -1.36 50.71
C PRO A 214 -6.08 -1.96 49.39
N SER A 215 -5.28 -2.81 48.74
CA SER A 215 -5.63 -3.44 47.47
C SER A 215 -6.76 -4.45 47.66
N LEU A 216 -6.66 -5.29 48.70
CA LEU A 216 -7.73 -6.25 49.05
C LEU A 216 -9.02 -5.56 49.45
N LYS A 217 -8.93 -4.50 50.26
CA LYS A 217 -10.08 -3.69 50.65
C LYS A 217 -10.79 -3.11 49.42
N LYS A 218 -10.03 -2.52 48.50
CA LYS A 218 -10.57 -1.92 47.27
C LYS A 218 -11.33 -2.94 46.41
N VAL A 219 -10.73 -4.11 46.14
CA VAL A 219 -11.39 -5.14 45.31
C VAL A 219 -12.55 -5.81 46.04
N ALA A 220 -12.51 -5.94 47.36
CA ALA A 220 -13.64 -6.45 48.15
C ALA A 220 -14.85 -5.51 48.12
N ILE A 221 -14.61 -4.19 48.23
CA ILE A 221 -15.66 -3.18 48.09
C ILE A 221 -16.25 -3.20 46.68
N TYR A 222 -15.40 -3.29 45.64
CA TYR A 222 -15.85 -3.46 44.25
C TYR A 222 -16.68 -4.73 44.04
N ALA A 223 -16.23 -5.87 44.57
CA ALA A 223 -16.89 -7.15 44.39
C ALA A 223 -18.25 -7.17 45.11
N ALA A 224 -18.32 -6.69 46.36
CA ALA A 224 -19.58 -6.56 47.08
C ALA A 224 -20.56 -5.60 46.36
N ALA A 225 -20.06 -4.50 45.78
CA ALA A 225 -20.87 -3.59 44.98
C ALA A 225 -21.37 -4.22 43.66
N SER A 226 -20.58 -5.08 43.04
CA SER A 226 -20.94 -5.77 41.79
C SER A 226 -21.89 -6.94 42.02
N ILE A 227 -21.68 -7.72 43.08
CA ILE A 227 -22.60 -8.78 43.53
C ILE A 227 -23.94 -8.17 43.95
N ALA A 228 -23.91 -6.99 44.60
CA ALA A 228 -25.10 -6.22 44.96
C ALA A 228 -26.13 -6.98 45.82
N ASP A 229 -25.65 -7.83 46.73
CA ASP A 229 -26.51 -8.51 47.70
C ASP A 229 -27.02 -7.53 48.77
N PRO A 230 -28.34 -7.52 49.10
CA PRO A 230 -28.92 -6.61 50.08
C PRO A 230 -28.22 -6.54 51.44
N SER A 231 -27.60 -7.65 51.88
CA SER A 231 -26.87 -7.71 53.16
C SER A 231 -25.63 -6.81 53.20
N SER A 232 -25.05 -6.48 52.03
CA SER A 232 -23.85 -5.65 51.90
C SER A 232 -24.12 -4.15 52.10
N ALA A 233 -25.39 -3.72 52.10
CA ALA A 233 -25.77 -2.30 52.13
C ALA A 233 -25.17 -1.52 53.31
N SER A 234 -25.18 -2.12 54.50
CA SER A 234 -24.71 -1.46 55.73
C SER A 234 -23.19 -1.28 55.74
N LEU A 235 -22.46 -2.30 55.31
CA LEU A 235 -21.00 -2.31 55.24
C LEU A 235 -20.49 -1.31 54.20
N LEU A 236 -21.06 -1.33 52.99
CA LEU A 236 -20.65 -0.41 51.92
C LEU A 236 -21.00 1.05 52.24
N TYR A 237 -22.13 1.30 52.91
CA TYR A 237 -22.45 2.65 53.40
C TYR A 237 -21.44 3.14 54.44
N ALA A 238 -21.04 2.28 55.39
CA ALA A 238 -20.07 2.65 56.41
C ALA A 238 -18.70 2.99 55.80
N GLU A 239 -18.26 2.27 54.76
CA GLU A 239 -17.03 2.61 54.05
C GLU A 239 -17.14 3.91 53.24
N ALA A 240 -18.27 4.15 52.57
CA ALA A 240 -18.51 5.42 51.90
C ALA A 240 -18.57 6.60 52.89
N GLU A 241 -19.11 6.40 54.09
CA GLU A 241 -19.15 7.39 55.16
C GLU A 241 -17.74 7.67 55.72
N LYS A 242 -16.91 6.64 55.94
CA LYS A 242 -15.50 6.80 56.33
C LYS A 242 -14.69 7.57 55.28
N ALA A 243 -15.02 7.37 53.99
CA ALA A 243 -14.45 8.13 52.87
C ALA A 243 -15.00 9.57 52.76
N GLY A 244 -15.89 9.99 53.68
CA GLY A 244 -16.55 11.29 53.64
C GLY A 244 -17.42 11.49 52.41
N PHE A 245 -17.88 10.41 51.75
CA PHE A 245 -18.57 10.47 50.46
C PHE A 245 -17.79 11.20 49.36
N THR A 246 -16.45 11.24 49.44
CA THR A 246 -15.55 11.80 48.44
C THR A 246 -14.73 10.72 47.74
N PHE A 247 -13.85 11.10 46.81
CA PHE A 247 -12.91 10.18 46.19
C PHE A 247 -11.73 9.90 47.12
N GLU A 248 -11.41 8.63 47.29
CA GLU A 248 -10.22 8.14 48.00
C GLU A 248 -9.74 6.82 47.36
N PRO A 249 -8.51 6.33 47.62
CA PRO A 249 -7.90 5.21 46.90
C PRO A 249 -8.71 3.90 46.87
N SER A 250 -9.52 3.59 47.88
CA SER A 250 -10.41 2.42 47.91
C SER A 250 -11.70 2.60 47.10
N ASN A 251 -11.98 3.84 46.68
CA ASN A 251 -13.10 4.26 45.85
C ASN A 251 -14.49 3.94 46.46
N ALA A 252 -14.59 3.90 47.79
CA ALA A 252 -15.77 3.40 48.49
C ALA A 252 -17.07 4.16 48.13
N SER A 253 -17.01 5.48 47.99
CA SER A 253 -18.16 6.33 47.63
C SER A 253 -18.75 5.99 46.26
N ALA A 254 -17.89 5.80 45.25
CA ALA A 254 -18.34 5.43 43.91
C ALA A 254 -18.84 3.98 43.85
N GLN A 255 -18.19 3.07 44.58
CA GLN A 255 -18.66 1.68 44.65
C GLN A 255 -20.00 1.57 45.37
N TYR A 256 -20.29 2.44 46.34
CA TYR A 256 -21.61 2.47 46.96
C TYR A 256 -22.71 2.97 46.00
N LEU A 257 -22.40 3.92 45.11
CA LEU A 257 -23.31 4.29 44.02
C LEU A 257 -23.55 3.12 43.05
N ARG A 258 -22.47 2.44 42.62
CA ARG A 258 -22.55 1.23 41.77
C ARG A 258 -23.38 0.13 42.44
N TYR A 259 -23.19 -0.09 43.74
CA TYR A 259 -23.98 -1.02 44.53
C TYR A 259 -25.48 -0.70 44.47
N ILE A 260 -25.85 0.56 44.73
CA ILE A 260 -27.26 0.99 44.68
C ILE A 260 -27.83 0.77 43.27
N ASP A 261 -27.06 1.07 42.23
CA ASP A 261 -27.50 0.88 40.85
C ASP A 261 -27.73 -0.60 40.51
N ASN A 262 -26.74 -1.44 40.79
CA ASN A 262 -26.81 -2.88 40.56
C ASN A 262 -27.93 -3.53 41.38
N LEU A 263 -28.13 -3.08 42.61
CA LEU A 263 -29.22 -3.54 43.48
C LEU A 263 -30.59 -3.22 42.87
N GLY A 264 -30.76 -2.02 42.31
CA GLY A 264 -31.97 -1.65 41.57
C GLY A 264 -32.14 -2.46 40.29
N ALA A 265 -31.09 -2.63 39.49
CA ALA A 265 -31.10 -3.44 38.27
C ALA A 265 -31.46 -4.92 38.54
N LYS A 266 -31.10 -5.47 39.70
CA LYS A 266 -31.50 -6.81 40.18
C LYS A 266 -32.94 -6.86 40.74
N GLY A 267 -33.75 -5.82 40.53
CA GLY A 267 -35.17 -5.79 40.91
C GLY A 267 -35.46 -5.24 42.31
N SER A 268 -34.45 -4.84 43.08
CA SER A 268 -34.63 -4.29 44.44
C SER A 268 -34.84 -2.76 44.46
N ASN A 269 -35.65 -2.23 43.54
CA ASN A 269 -35.86 -0.79 43.32
C ASN A 269 -36.25 -0.03 44.60
N LYS A 270 -37.14 -0.58 45.43
CA LYS A 270 -37.57 0.08 46.68
C LYS A 270 -36.41 0.31 47.63
N LEU A 271 -35.50 -0.67 47.74
CA LEU A 271 -34.31 -0.56 48.59
C LEU A 271 -33.30 0.39 47.96
N ALA A 272 -33.04 0.29 46.65
CA ALA A 272 -32.18 1.21 45.92
C ALA A 272 -32.60 2.68 46.10
N VAL A 273 -33.89 2.99 45.93
CA VAL A 273 -34.45 4.34 46.17
C VAL A 273 -34.27 4.77 47.63
N LYS A 274 -34.49 3.87 48.59
CA LYS A 274 -34.28 4.18 50.03
C LYS A 274 -32.82 4.55 50.30
N LEU A 275 -31.88 3.81 49.75
CA LEU A 275 -30.44 4.04 49.92
C LEU A 275 -29.98 5.31 49.18
N ALA A 276 -30.44 5.54 47.95
CA ALA A 276 -30.16 6.77 47.20
C ALA A 276 -30.71 8.01 47.93
N LYS A 277 -31.92 7.94 48.51
CA LYS A 277 -32.48 9.02 49.36
C LYS A 277 -31.63 9.26 50.60
N LYS A 278 -31.12 8.20 51.22
CA LYS A 278 -30.23 8.31 52.39
C LYS A 278 -28.92 9.02 51.99
N LEU A 279 -28.35 8.63 50.84
CA LEU A 279 -27.11 9.21 50.31
C LEU A 279 -27.27 10.67 49.88
N ASP A 280 -28.36 11.02 49.20
CA ASP A 280 -28.67 12.42 48.83
C ASP A 280 -28.80 13.32 50.07
N LYS A 281 -29.42 12.83 51.16
CA LYS A 281 -29.52 13.58 52.43
C LYS A 281 -28.18 13.74 53.15
N ALA A 282 -27.29 12.74 53.04
CA ALA A 282 -25.98 12.76 53.70
C ALA A 282 -24.95 13.62 52.96
N THR A 283 -25.23 14.02 51.72
CA THR A 283 -24.30 14.74 50.84
C THR A 283 -24.79 16.16 50.51
N ASN A 284 -23.85 17.05 50.19
CA ASN A 284 -24.11 18.44 49.79
C ASN A 284 -23.39 18.78 48.47
N VAL A 285 -23.87 19.78 47.73
CA VAL A 285 -23.38 20.08 46.39
C VAL A 285 -21.97 20.67 46.36
N SER A 286 -21.51 21.32 47.45
CA SER A 286 -20.21 22.01 47.49
C SER A 286 -19.05 21.07 47.79
N GLN A 287 -19.22 20.12 48.72
CA GLN A 287 -18.18 19.18 49.14
C GLN A 287 -18.31 17.81 48.46
N HIS A 288 -19.52 17.42 48.06
CA HIS A 288 -19.83 16.05 47.63
C HIS A 288 -20.49 15.99 46.24
N TYR A 289 -20.14 16.92 45.34
CA TYR A 289 -20.77 17.06 44.02
C TYR A 289 -20.98 15.73 43.29
N HIS A 290 -19.93 14.92 43.09
CA HIS A 290 -20.02 13.66 42.35
C HIS A 290 -21.00 12.67 43.00
N THR A 291 -20.90 12.49 44.31
CA THR A 291 -21.75 11.54 45.04
C THR A 291 -23.21 12.00 45.08
N LYS A 292 -23.45 13.29 45.24
CA LYS A 292 -24.79 13.86 45.24
C LYS A 292 -25.44 13.82 43.84
N ALA A 293 -24.65 14.07 42.80
CA ALA A 293 -25.06 13.93 41.40
C ALA A 293 -25.42 12.47 41.07
N GLY A 294 -24.61 11.49 41.49
CA GLY A 294 -24.92 10.07 41.34
C GLY A 294 -26.16 9.65 42.13
N ALA A 295 -26.35 10.18 43.34
CA ALA A 295 -27.58 9.94 44.10
C ALA A 295 -28.82 10.51 43.38
N LEU A 296 -28.72 11.69 42.76
CA LEU A 296 -29.79 12.27 41.94
C LEU A 296 -30.12 11.36 40.75
N GLU A 297 -29.11 10.88 40.03
CA GLU A 297 -29.27 9.95 38.90
C GLU A 297 -30.05 8.70 39.29
N LEU A 298 -29.65 8.04 40.38
CA LEU A 298 -30.30 6.84 40.89
C LEU A 298 -31.75 7.11 41.31
N LEU A 299 -32.04 8.29 41.85
CA LEU A 299 -33.41 8.69 42.18
C LEU A 299 -34.26 8.99 40.95
N VAL A 300 -33.67 9.49 39.87
CA VAL A 300 -34.37 9.68 38.59
C VAL A 300 -34.67 8.32 37.97
N LYS A 301 -33.69 7.41 37.96
CA LYS A 301 -33.79 6.06 37.39
C LYS A 301 -34.80 5.18 38.11
N PHE A 302 -34.78 5.13 39.44
CA PHE A 302 -35.60 4.18 40.22
C PHE A 302 -36.84 4.78 40.91
N ASP A 303 -37.05 6.09 40.89
CA ASP A 303 -38.25 6.77 41.42
C ASP A 303 -38.82 7.79 40.38
N PRO A 304 -39.21 7.29 39.17
CA PRO A 304 -39.55 8.14 38.02
C PRO A 304 -40.75 9.05 38.25
N GLU A 305 -41.75 8.63 39.05
CA GLU A 305 -42.94 9.43 39.38
C GLU A 305 -42.60 10.79 40.02
N LYS A 306 -41.46 10.86 40.73
CA LYS A 306 -41.00 12.06 41.43
C LYS A 306 -39.79 12.71 40.76
N SER A 307 -39.32 12.16 39.64
CA SER A 307 -38.12 12.62 38.92
C SER A 307 -38.25 14.07 38.47
N SER A 308 -39.33 14.46 37.79
CA SER A 308 -39.52 15.83 37.27
C SER A 308 -39.45 16.88 38.38
N LYS A 309 -40.08 16.62 39.53
CA LYS A 309 -40.01 17.54 40.69
C LYS A 309 -38.58 17.67 41.24
N ARG A 310 -37.78 16.59 41.23
CA ARG A 310 -36.39 16.62 41.68
C ARG A 310 -35.51 17.36 40.69
N LEU A 311 -35.65 17.07 39.40
CA LEU A 311 -34.87 17.71 38.34
C LEU A 311 -35.16 19.21 38.28
N ASN A 312 -36.42 19.65 38.34
CA ASN A 312 -36.76 21.08 38.38
C ASN A 312 -36.15 21.78 39.61
N LYS A 313 -36.12 21.11 40.77
CA LYS A 313 -35.49 21.66 41.98
C LYS A 313 -33.97 21.72 41.86
N ALA A 314 -33.33 20.68 41.33
CA ALA A 314 -31.89 20.61 41.16
C ALA A 314 -31.38 21.58 40.08
N ALA A 315 -32.18 21.82 39.03
CA ALA A 315 -31.90 22.82 38.00
C ALA A 315 -31.91 24.27 38.54
N GLN A 316 -32.50 24.52 39.71
CA GLN A 316 -32.46 25.83 40.39
C GLN A 316 -31.28 25.98 41.35
N SER A 317 -30.34 25.02 41.38
CA SER A 317 -29.18 25.11 42.26
C SER A 317 -28.22 26.22 41.82
N ASP A 318 -27.66 26.94 42.79
CA ASP A 318 -26.61 27.95 42.53
C ASP A 318 -25.30 27.31 42.03
N GLU A 319 -25.02 26.05 42.39
CA GLU A 319 -23.84 25.31 41.90
C GLU A 319 -24.02 24.88 40.44
N TYR A 320 -23.26 25.50 39.54
CA TYR A 320 -23.43 25.34 38.10
C TYR A 320 -23.28 23.89 37.62
N ARG A 321 -22.36 23.11 38.20
CA ARG A 321 -22.14 21.70 37.83
C ARG A 321 -23.36 20.85 38.17
N TYR A 322 -23.96 21.07 39.34
CA TYR A 322 -25.15 20.30 39.76
C TYR A 322 -26.39 20.68 38.96
N ARG A 323 -26.55 21.97 38.64
CA ARG A 323 -27.59 22.48 37.74
C ARG A 323 -27.47 21.85 36.34
N GLY A 324 -26.27 21.86 35.76
CA GLY A 324 -26.00 21.25 34.45
C GLY A 324 -26.28 19.75 34.43
N THR A 325 -25.82 19.00 35.44
CA THR A 325 -26.11 17.56 35.57
C THR A 325 -27.61 17.28 35.65
N ALA A 326 -28.35 18.06 36.44
CA ALA A 326 -29.79 17.90 36.54
C ALA A 326 -30.49 18.09 35.19
N LEU A 327 -30.13 19.14 34.44
CA LEU A 327 -30.69 19.40 33.10
C LEU A 327 -30.30 18.32 32.08
N GLY A 328 -29.11 17.71 32.23
CA GLY A 328 -28.67 16.58 31.43
C GLY A 328 -29.50 15.31 31.64
N TYR A 329 -30.08 15.13 32.84
CA TYR A 329 -30.99 14.01 33.14
C TYR A 329 -32.43 14.23 32.70
N VAL A 330 -32.81 15.45 32.29
CA VAL A 330 -34.14 15.72 31.73
C VAL A 330 -34.16 15.19 30.30
N THR A 331 -34.98 14.18 30.00
CA THR A 331 -35.17 13.71 28.62
C THR A 331 -35.98 14.71 27.80
N ASP A 332 -35.92 14.63 26.47
CA ASP A 332 -36.68 15.51 25.58
C ASP A 332 -38.19 15.38 25.85
N ASP A 333 -38.70 14.15 25.97
CA ASP A 333 -40.10 13.88 26.31
C ASP A 333 -40.50 14.48 27.67
N GLN A 334 -39.65 14.37 28.68
CA GLN A 334 -39.90 14.95 30.00
C GLN A 334 -39.93 16.48 29.97
N LEU A 335 -39.08 17.10 29.15
CA LEU A 335 -39.05 18.54 28.94
C LEU A 335 -40.34 19.01 28.28
N ILE A 336 -40.80 18.32 27.23
CA ILE A 336 -42.02 18.62 26.46
C ILE A 336 -43.27 18.42 27.34
N GLN A 337 -43.43 17.26 27.98
CA GLN A 337 -44.61 16.96 28.81
C GLN A 337 -44.66 17.83 30.07
N GLY A 338 -43.49 18.23 30.60
CA GLY A 338 -43.35 19.04 31.81
C GLY A 338 -43.29 20.56 31.58
N LEU A 339 -43.59 21.03 30.37
CA LEU A 339 -43.28 22.40 29.92
C LEU A 339 -43.86 23.50 30.83
N GLU A 340 -45.06 23.33 31.38
CA GLU A 340 -45.65 24.29 32.33
C GLU A 340 -44.84 24.42 33.63
N GLY A 341 -44.25 23.31 34.10
CA GLY A 341 -43.34 23.32 35.24
C GLY A 341 -42.04 24.06 34.93
N TRP A 342 -41.53 23.93 33.71
CA TRP A 342 -40.34 24.64 33.25
C TRP A 342 -40.60 26.13 33.01
N LYS A 343 -41.75 26.54 32.46
CA LYS A 343 -42.18 27.95 32.35
C LYS A 343 -42.24 28.64 33.71
N LYS A 344 -42.78 27.94 34.73
CA LYS A 344 -42.77 28.43 36.11
C LYS A 344 -41.36 28.58 36.68
N THR A 345 -40.44 27.70 36.30
CA THR A 345 -39.04 27.74 36.73
C THR A 345 -38.28 28.87 36.03
N LEU A 346 -38.49 29.06 34.73
CA LEU A 346 -37.93 30.16 33.96
C LEU A 346 -38.37 31.54 34.48
N SER A 347 -39.64 31.70 34.87
CA SER A 347 -40.15 32.99 35.39
C SER A 347 -39.71 33.32 36.82
N LYS A 348 -39.21 32.35 37.59
CA LYS A 348 -38.82 32.53 39.01
C LYS A 348 -37.34 32.24 39.29
N GLY A 349 -36.62 31.70 38.32
CA GLY A 349 -35.22 31.33 38.45
C GLY A 349 -34.30 32.55 38.41
N THR A 350 -33.07 32.36 38.87
CA THR A 350 -31.98 33.33 38.67
C THR A 350 -31.59 33.40 37.19
N ASP A 351 -30.88 34.45 36.77
CA ASP A 351 -30.41 34.59 35.39
C ASP A 351 -29.62 33.37 34.90
N GLU A 352 -28.77 32.82 35.77
CA GLU A 352 -27.97 31.62 35.51
C GLU A 352 -28.83 30.33 35.39
N THR A 353 -29.98 30.30 36.05
CA THR A 353 -30.98 29.23 35.91
C THR A 353 -31.70 29.37 34.58
N VAL A 354 -32.12 30.59 34.22
CA VAL A 354 -32.82 30.87 32.96
C VAL A 354 -31.94 30.50 31.77
N VAL A 355 -30.69 30.95 31.74
CA VAL A 355 -29.72 30.63 30.68
C VAL A 355 -29.57 29.11 30.51
N ALA A 356 -29.35 28.37 31.60
CA ALA A 356 -29.13 26.92 31.52
C ALA A 356 -30.37 26.17 31.00
N ILE A 357 -31.58 26.58 31.40
CA ILE A 357 -32.82 25.97 30.90
C ILE A 357 -33.03 26.31 29.43
N LEU A 358 -32.81 27.56 28.99
CA LEU A 358 -32.91 27.94 27.58
C LEU A 358 -31.93 27.14 26.71
N GLN A 359 -30.69 26.95 27.16
CA GLN A 359 -29.72 26.10 26.47
C GLN A 359 -30.19 24.65 26.35
N ARG A 360 -30.81 24.09 27.40
CA ARG A 360 -31.37 22.72 27.35
C ARG A 360 -32.55 22.64 26.37
N MET A 361 -33.41 23.65 26.37
CA MET A 361 -34.55 23.78 25.46
C MET A 361 -34.11 23.92 24.01
N GLY A 362 -33.07 24.71 23.73
CA GLY A 362 -32.53 24.87 22.38
C GLY A 362 -32.03 23.57 21.74
N LYS A 363 -31.71 22.54 22.54
CA LYS A 363 -31.31 21.22 22.04
C LYS A 363 -32.49 20.33 21.65
N VAL A 364 -33.74 20.77 21.86
CA VAL A 364 -34.94 20.00 21.57
C VAL A 364 -35.72 20.67 20.45
N HIS A 365 -35.84 19.97 19.32
CA HIS A 365 -36.60 20.42 18.16
C HIS A 365 -38.10 20.20 18.42
N ASN A 366 -38.80 21.25 18.83
CA ASN A 366 -40.22 21.21 19.17
C ASN A 366 -40.83 22.62 19.16
N GLU A 367 -41.96 22.79 18.47
CA GLU A 367 -42.63 24.09 18.31
C GLU A 367 -43.05 24.72 19.66
N ALA A 368 -43.61 23.93 20.59
CA ALA A 368 -44.05 24.45 21.89
C ALA A 368 -42.87 24.90 22.77
N ILE A 369 -41.70 24.24 22.62
CA ILE A 369 -40.45 24.68 23.25
C ILE A 369 -39.97 25.99 22.62
N ALA A 370 -39.93 26.07 21.30
CA ALA A 370 -39.57 27.30 20.60
C ALA A 370 -40.46 28.48 20.99
N GLN A 371 -41.79 28.27 21.05
CA GLN A 371 -42.75 29.26 21.55
C GLN A 371 -42.47 29.69 23.01
N THR A 372 -41.93 28.78 23.83
CA THR A 372 -41.54 29.09 25.20
C THR A 372 -40.26 29.92 25.28
N ILE A 373 -39.36 29.79 24.31
CA ILE A 373 -38.12 30.59 24.21
C ILE A 373 -38.39 32.00 23.66
N LEU A 374 -39.36 32.15 22.73
CA LEU A 374 -39.64 33.42 22.02
C LEU A 374 -39.68 34.69 22.91
N PRO A 375 -40.35 34.72 24.08
CA PRO A 375 -40.40 35.92 24.91
C PRO A 375 -39.02 36.41 25.39
N TYR A 376 -38.03 35.51 25.49
CA TYR A 376 -36.69 35.83 25.99
C TYR A 376 -35.80 36.51 24.95
N LEU A 377 -36.21 36.57 23.67
CA LEU A 377 -35.54 37.36 22.63
C LEU A 377 -35.53 38.86 22.93
N ASN A 378 -36.45 39.34 23.76
CA ASN A 378 -36.56 40.75 24.18
C ASN A 378 -36.05 40.97 25.62
N SER A 379 -35.28 40.03 26.18
CA SER A 379 -34.78 40.17 27.55
C SER A 379 -33.81 41.36 27.68
N THR A 380 -33.93 42.11 28.78
CA THR A 380 -32.99 43.19 29.13
C THR A 380 -31.63 42.64 29.61
N ASN A 381 -31.56 41.36 29.97
CA ASN A 381 -30.31 40.69 30.29
C ASN A 381 -29.69 40.13 28.99
N ASP A 382 -28.48 40.60 28.68
CA ASP A 382 -27.76 40.24 27.45
C ASP A 382 -27.51 38.74 27.34
N ARG A 383 -27.09 38.05 28.42
CA ARG A 383 -26.83 36.59 28.38
C ARG A 383 -28.09 35.80 28.09
N ILE A 384 -29.23 36.20 28.68
CA ILE A 384 -30.52 35.55 28.45
C ILE A 384 -30.96 35.76 27.00
N ARG A 385 -30.89 37.00 26.51
CA ARG A 385 -31.26 37.36 25.14
C ARG A 385 -30.43 36.60 24.10
N GLN A 386 -29.11 36.58 24.27
CA GLN A 386 -28.17 35.89 23.38
C GLN A 386 -28.38 34.37 23.38
N THR A 387 -28.64 33.78 24.56
CA THR A 387 -29.00 32.36 24.68
C THR A 387 -30.34 32.07 23.99
N ALA A 388 -31.32 32.96 24.09
CA ALA A 388 -32.61 32.81 23.42
C ALA A 388 -32.48 32.87 21.89
N ILE A 389 -31.66 33.78 21.35
CA ILE A 389 -31.40 33.91 19.90
C ILE A 389 -30.88 32.59 19.33
N SER A 390 -29.86 32.01 19.96
CA SER A 390 -29.29 30.73 19.51
C SER A 390 -30.25 29.54 19.72
N SER A 391 -30.98 29.51 20.84
CA SER A 391 -31.83 28.37 21.21
C SER A 391 -33.15 28.32 20.43
N VAL A 392 -33.71 29.46 20.03
CA VAL A 392 -35.00 29.47 19.31
C VAL A 392 -34.87 28.92 17.89
N VAL A 393 -33.75 29.21 17.21
CA VAL A 393 -33.51 28.73 15.84
C VAL A 393 -33.33 27.22 15.81
N THR A 394 -32.60 26.65 16.76
CA THR A 394 -32.37 25.20 16.82
C THR A 394 -33.61 24.43 17.27
N SER A 395 -34.54 25.06 18.00
CA SER A 395 -35.75 24.41 18.50
C SER A 395 -36.97 24.54 17.59
N GLY A 396 -37.09 25.59 16.77
CA GLY A 396 -38.31 25.91 16.01
C GLY A 396 -38.10 26.22 14.53
N ASP A 397 -36.95 25.90 13.95
CA ASP A 397 -36.58 26.23 12.56
C ASP A 397 -36.81 27.73 12.25
N ASN A 398 -37.79 28.05 11.40
CA ASN A 398 -38.11 29.42 10.98
C ASN A 398 -39.23 30.10 11.79
N LEU A 399 -39.69 29.51 12.90
CA LEU A 399 -40.78 30.09 13.72
C LEU A 399 -40.49 31.52 14.19
N ALA A 400 -39.22 31.82 14.50
CA ALA A 400 -38.77 33.12 14.98
C ALA A 400 -38.25 34.05 13.87
N LEU A 401 -38.39 33.69 12.59
CA LEU A 401 -37.79 34.40 11.45
C LEU A 401 -38.15 35.90 11.45
N THR A 402 -39.44 36.23 11.54
CA THR A 402 -39.90 37.62 11.54
C THR A 402 -39.33 38.42 12.71
N GLN A 403 -39.38 37.85 13.92
CA GLN A 403 -38.89 38.53 15.13
C GLN A 403 -37.38 38.73 15.09
N ILE A 404 -36.61 37.75 14.60
CA ILE A 404 -35.16 37.85 14.44
C ILE A 404 -34.80 38.92 13.39
N LEU A 405 -35.52 38.98 12.27
CA LEU A 405 -35.33 40.03 11.25
C LEU A 405 -35.69 41.42 11.76
N ASP A 406 -36.73 41.56 12.57
CA ASP A 406 -37.11 42.83 13.20
C ASP A 406 -36.07 43.29 14.23
N LEU A 407 -35.56 42.38 15.04
CA LEU A 407 -34.49 42.66 16.01
C LEU A 407 -33.20 43.10 15.30
N LEU A 408 -32.85 42.46 14.19
CA LEU A 408 -31.64 42.78 13.42
C LEU A 408 -31.61 44.26 12.99
N ALA A 409 -32.76 44.85 12.68
CA ALA A 409 -32.85 46.24 12.23
C ALA A 409 -32.45 47.27 13.31
N SER A 410 -32.50 46.91 14.59
CA SER A 410 -32.26 47.81 15.72
C SER A 410 -31.19 47.32 16.71
N ALA A 411 -30.50 46.22 16.38
CA ALA A 411 -29.52 45.57 17.24
C ALA A 411 -28.20 46.36 17.33
N ASN A 412 -27.53 46.25 18.49
CA ASN A 412 -26.13 46.63 18.65
C ASN A 412 -25.19 45.62 17.92
N ASP A 413 -23.91 45.93 17.80
CA ASP A 413 -22.95 45.10 17.05
C ASP A 413 -22.84 43.64 17.56
N SER A 414 -22.85 43.44 18.88
CA SER A 414 -22.75 42.11 19.49
C SER A 414 -23.99 41.26 19.18
N ASP A 415 -25.17 41.83 19.31
CA ASP A 415 -26.43 41.11 19.05
C ASP A 415 -26.63 40.92 17.53
N LYS A 416 -26.20 41.87 16.71
CA LYS A 416 -26.25 41.79 15.24
C LYS A 416 -25.48 40.58 14.72
N MET A 417 -24.28 40.30 15.24
CA MET A 417 -23.50 39.12 14.84
C MET A 417 -24.22 37.81 15.18
N GLN A 418 -24.84 37.72 16.36
CA GLN A 418 -25.58 36.52 16.77
C GLN A 418 -26.86 36.31 15.97
N LEU A 419 -27.59 37.38 15.69
CA LEU A 419 -28.78 37.35 14.84
C LEU A 419 -28.45 36.92 13.41
N LEU A 420 -27.33 37.40 12.85
CA LEU A 420 -26.86 36.95 11.52
C LEU A 420 -26.48 35.47 11.53
N THR A 421 -25.76 35.00 12.56
CA THR A 421 -25.42 33.57 12.73
C THR A 421 -26.68 32.71 12.85
N ALA A 422 -27.67 33.19 13.60
CA ALA A 422 -28.96 32.55 13.77
C ALA A 422 -29.70 32.44 12.42
N LEU A 423 -29.77 33.52 11.63
CA LEU A 423 -30.38 33.49 10.30
C LEU A 423 -29.60 32.63 9.29
N GLN A 424 -28.27 32.62 9.38
CA GLN A 424 -27.42 31.79 8.51
C GLN A 424 -27.67 30.30 8.73
N THR A 425 -27.88 29.88 9.98
CA THR A 425 -28.13 28.47 10.35
C THR A 425 -29.61 28.08 10.37
N MET A 426 -30.52 29.06 10.25
CA MET A 426 -31.96 28.84 10.24
C MET A 426 -32.39 27.99 9.05
N LYS A 427 -33.21 26.98 9.33
CA LYS A 427 -33.86 26.13 8.32
C LYS A 427 -35.17 26.76 7.88
N GLY A 428 -35.52 26.61 6.60
CA GLY A 428 -36.79 27.07 6.03
C GLY A 428 -36.62 27.68 4.65
N ASP A 429 -37.48 27.27 3.71
CA ASP A 429 -37.42 27.68 2.30
C ASP A 429 -37.74 29.17 2.10
N ASN A 430 -38.47 29.79 3.03
CA ASN A 430 -38.83 31.20 2.97
C ASN A 430 -37.74 32.14 3.55
N VAL A 431 -36.68 31.63 4.20
CA VAL A 431 -35.69 32.45 4.89
C VAL A 431 -34.99 33.41 3.91
N THR A 432 -34.55 32.92 2.75
CA THR A 432 -33.85 33.74 1.74
C THR A 432 -34.75 34.82 1.16
N SER A 433 -36.01 34.49 0.82
CA SER A 433 -36.97 35.46 0.30
C SER A 433 -37.36 36.54 1.31
N GLU A 434 -37.51 36.21 2.59
CA GLU A 434 -37.79 37.21 3.65
C GLU A 434 -36.58 38.11 3.93
N VAL A 435 -35.36 37.55 3.93
CA VAL A 435 -34.12 38.34 4.01
C VAL A 435 -34.05 39.32 2.83
N ALA A 436 -34.30 38.84 1.61
CA ALA A 436 -34.25 39.65 0.38
C ALA A 436 -35.24 40.83 0.41
N LYS A 437 -36.47 40.64 0.92
CA LYS A 437 -37.46 41.71 1.11
C LYS A 437 -36.97 42.84 2.01
N ARG A 438 -36.10 42.55 2.99
CA ARG A 438 -35.57 43.55 3.93
C ARG A 438 -34.41 44.37 3.35
N VAL A 439 -33.71 43.87 2.34
CA VAL A 439 -32.55 44.55 1.74
C VAL A 439 -32.91 45.94 1.22
N GLY A 440 -34.01 46.10 0.47
CA GLY A 440 -34.34 47.37 -0.20
C GLY A 440 -34.53 48.56 0.75
N ASN A 441 -35.17 48.32 1.89
CA ASN A 441 -35.57 49.36 2.85
C ASN A 441 -34.59 49.56 4.02
N ALA A 442 -33.57 48.72 4.15
CA ALA A 442 -32.59 48.82 5.22
C ALA A 442 -31.61 49.99 5.01
N ASP A 443 -31.02 50.47 6.12
CA ASP A 443 -29.86 51.37 6.06
C ASP A 443 -28.63 50.67 5.42
N ASN A 444 -27.57 51.42 5.15
CA ASN A 444 -26.40 50.90 4.44
C ASN A 444 -25.70 49.76 5.21
N ALA A 445 -25.57 49.85 6.54
CA ALA A 445 -24.88 48.85 7.35
C ALA A 445 -25.69 47.54 7.45
N ASN A 446 -27.02 47.64 7.47
CA ASN A 446 -27.92 46.49 7.44
C ASN A 446 -28.04 45.89 6.04
N LYS A 447 -28.01 46.72 4.99
CA LYS A 447 -27.91 46.26 3.59
C LYS A 447 -26.69 45.36 3.37
N ILE A 448 -25.51 45.81 3.79
CA ILE A 448 -24.26 45.03 3.66
C ILE A 448 -24.38 43.68 4.38
N ALA A 449 -24.89 43.68 5.61
CA ALA A 449 -25.07 42.46 6.39
C ALA A 449 -26.06 41.46 5.75
N LEU A 450 -27.19 41.96 5.23
CA LEU A 450 -28.20 41.13 4.57
C LEU A 450 -27.71 40.59 3.21
N LEU A 451 -26.95 41.37 2.45
CA LEU A 451 -26.30 40.89 1.22
C LEU A 451 -25.29 39.78 1.51
N GLY A 452 -24.47 39.94 2.54
CA GLY A 452 -23.55 38.89 3.01
C GLY A 452 -24.29 37.63 3.46
N LEU A 453 -25.44 37.78 4.12
CA LEU A 453 -26.28 36.64 4.53
C LEU A 453 -26.85 35.89 3.32
N LEU A 454 -27.38 36.59 2.31
CA LEU A 454 -27.84 35.97 1.06
C LEU A 454 -26.70 35.21 0.35
N ALA A 455 -25.50 35.81 0.29
CA ALA A 455 -24.31 35.18 -0.28
C ALA A 455 -23.90 33.92 0.48
N SER A 456 -23.83 33.98 1.81
CA SER A 456 -23.45 32.85 2.66
C SER A 456 -24.41 31.65 2.58
N ARG A 457 -25.64 31.90 2.13
CA ARG A 457 -26.68 30.89 1.94
C ARG A 457 -26.84 30.48 0.47
N ALA A 458 -26.01 30.99 -0.44
CA ALA A 458 -26.13 30.78 -1.89
C ALA A 458 -27.58 30.98 -2.39
N ALA A 459 -28.19 32.11 -2.04
CA ALA A 459 -29.60 32.42 -2.34
C ALA A 459 -29.81 32.80 -3.83
N GLU A 460 -29.52 31.88 -4.75
CA GLU A 460 -29.56 32.05 -6.21
C GLU A 460 -30.91 32.60 -6.70
N ASP A 461 -32.01 32.15 -6.08
CA ASP A 461 -33.39 32.56 -6.39
C ASP A 461 -33.69 34.03 -6.06
N GLN A 462 -32.82 34.69 -5.28
CA GLN A 462 -32.93 36.09 -4.86
C GLN A 462 -31.87 37.01 -5.49
N ILE A 463 -31.13 36.53 -6.49
CA ILE A 463 -29.98 37.25 -7.07
C ILE A 463 -30.32 38.62 -7.67
N ASP A 464 -31.54 38.84 -8.15
CA ASP A 464 -31.95 40.13 -8.72
C ASP A 464 -31.92 41.27 -7.70
N VAL A 465 -32.13 40.97 -6.41
CA VAL A 465 -31.95 41.95 -5.32
C VAL A 465 -30.49 42.36 -5.18
N VAL A 466 -29.57 41.40 -5.34
CA VAL A 466 -28.13 41.66 -5.30
C VAL A 466 -27.68 42.46 -6.52
N PHE A 467 -28.15 42.11 -7.73
CA PHE A 467 -27.89 42.89 -8.94
C PHE A 467 -28.37 44.33 -8.80
N THR A 468 -29.56 44.55 -8.23
CA THR A 468 -30.08 45.91 -7.97
C THR A 468 -29.14 46.69 -7.06
N ALA A 469 -28.59 46.05 -6.01
CA ALA A 469 -27.66 46.68 -5.07
C ALA A 469 -26.29 47.03 -5.69
N THR A 470 -25.89 46.42 -6.81
CA THR A 470 -24.66 46.81 -7.53
C THR A 470 -24.73 48.22 -8.14
N SER A 471 -25.93 48.77 -8.30
CA SER A 471 -26.15 50.16 -8.75
C SER A 471 -26.26 51.17 -7.59
N SER A 472 -25.93 50.76 -6.35
CA SER A 472 -26.01 51.64 -5.18
C SER A 472 -25.03 52.81 -5.28
N ASN A 473 -25.48 54.00 -4.88
CA ASN A 473 -24.62 55.18 -4.73
C ASN A 473 -23.66 55.08 -3.53
N ASN A 474 -23.89 54.14 -2.61
CA ASN A 474 -22.96 53.85 -1.52
C ASN A 474 -21.96 52.78 -1.97
N SER A 475 -20.67 53.12 -1.97
CA SER A 475 -19.58 52.27 -2.45
C SER A 475 -19.41 50.98 -1.66
N GLU A 476 -19.65 50.98 -0.35
CA GLU A 476 -19.56 49.78 0.50
C GLU A 476 -20.71 48.81 0.19
N VAL A 477 -21.93 49.32 0.01
CA VAL A 477 -23.09 48.49 -0.40
C VAL A 477 -22.86 47.90 -1.79
N LYS A 478 -22.36 48.70 -2.74
CA LYS A 478 -22.00 48.24 -4.08
C LYS A 478 -20.94 47.13 -4.03
N SER A 479 -19.85 47.34 -3.29
CA SER A 479 -18.77 46.38 -3.13
C SER A 479 -19.25 45.07 -2.47
N ALA A 480 -20.11 45.16 -1.45
CA ALA A 480 -20.74 44.00 -0.81
C ALA A 480 -21.64 43.24 -1.80
N ALA A 481 -22.42 43.94 -2.62
CA ALA A 481 -23.25 43.32 -3.65
C ALA A 481 -22.42 42.59 -4.71
N LEU A 482 -21.36 43.23 -5.22
CA LEU A 482 -20.44 42.60 -6.18
C LEU A 482 -19.73 41.37 -5.61
N THR A 483 -19.37 41.42 -4.33
CA THR A 483 -18.79 40.26 -3.62
C THR A 483 -19.82 39.13 -3.50
N ALA A 484 -21.06 39.45 -3.13
CA ALA A 484 -22.15 38.47 -3.00
C ALA A 484 -22.45 37.73 -4.30
N LEU A 485 -22.33 38.40 -5.46
CA LEU A 485 -22.51 37.75 -6.77
C LEU A 485 -21.58 36.55 -6.98
N SER A 486 -20.36 36.55 -6.43
CA SER A 486 -19.42 35.43 -6.58
C SER A 486 -19.91 34.12 -5.95
N SER A 487 -20.82 34.18 -4.97
CA SER A 487 -21.37 33.00 -4.29
C SER A 487 -22.81 32.67 -4.72
N MET A 488 -23.40 33.48 -5.60
CA MET A 488 -24.81 33.40 -5.97
C MET A 488 -25.04 33.31 -7.48
N ALA A 489 -24.10 33.79 -8.30
CA ALA A 489 -24.30 33.84 -9.75
C ALA A 489 -24.30 32.46 -10.38
N THR A 490 -25.24 32.25 -11.29
CA THR A 490 -25.41 31.02 -12.06
C THR A 490 -25.04 31.26 -13.53
N PRO A 491 -24.94 30.21 -14.37
CA PRO A 491 -24.69 30.39 -15.80
C PRO A 491 -25.69 31.31 -16.52
N ASN A 492 -26.93 31.41 -16.01
CA ASN A 492 -27.97 32.27 -16.58
C ASN A 492 -27.68 33.77 -16.36
N ASP A 493 -26.82 34.10 -15.40
CA ASP A 493 -26.50 35.48 -15.02
C ASP A 493 -25.29 36.05 -15.78
N LEU A 494 -24.57 35.22 -16.54
CA LEU A 494 -23.40 35.63 -17.31
C LEU A 494 -23.65 36.86 -18.21
N PRO A 495 -24.77 36.99 -18.93
CA PRO A 495 -25.04 38.22 -19.71
C PRO A 495 -25.08 39.49 -18.86
N LYS A 496 -25.64 39.42 -17.65
CA LYS A 496 -25.70 40.55 -16.69
C LYS A 496 -24.30 40.86 -16.16
N LEU A 497 -23.54 39.85 -15.77
CA LEU A 497 -22.16 40.00 -15.28
C LEU A 497 -21.22 40.58 -16.35
N VAL A 498 -21.34 40.13 -17.60
CA VAL A 498 -20.60 40.68 -18.73
C VAL A 498 -20.94 42.14 -18.96
N ASN A 499 -22.22 42.51 -18.81
CA ASN A 499 -22.62 43.91 -18.90
C ASN A 499 -22.03 44.76 -17.76
N LEU A 500 -21.94 44.23 -16.53
CA LEU A 500 -21.22 44.90 -15.44
C LEU A 500 -19.74 45.10 -15.78
N LEU A 501 -19.06 44.05 -16.28
CA LEU A 501 -17.65 44.12 -16.68
C LEU A 501 -17.39 45.21 -17.73
N LYS A 502 -18.30 45.36 -18.70
CA LYS A 502 -18.20 46.37 -19.78
C LYS A 502 -18.29 47.80 -19.27
N ASN A 503 -19.12 48.03 -18.25
CA ASN A 503 -19.46 49.38 -17.79
C ASN A 503 -18.69 49.82 -16.54
N GLU A 504 -18.04 48.89 -15.83
CA GLU A 504 -17.26 49.19 -14.63
C GLU A 504 -15.88 49.78 -14.97
N SER A 505 -15.38 50.67 -14.11
CA SER A 505 -14.07 51.34 -14.24
C SER A 505 -13.17 51.17 -13.02
N SER A 506 -13.71 50.84 -11.85
CA SER A 506 -12.94 50.50 -10.65
C SER A 506 -12.25 49.13 -10.81
N ALA A 507 -10.93 49.09 -10.65
CA ALA A 507 -10.16 47.85 -10.73
C ALA A 507 -10.58 46.81 -9.66
N ASP A 508 -10.91 47.28 -8.46
CA ASP A 508 -11.36 46.42 -7.35
C ASP A 508 -12.74 45.81 -7.63
N ASP A 509 -13.66 46.59 -8.22
CA ASP A 509 -14.98 46.10 -8.63
C ASP A 509 -14.88 45.14 -9.83
N LEU A 510 -14.01 45.43 -10.80
CA LEU A 510 -13.74 44.55 -11.94
C LEU A 510 -13.20 43.18 -11.51
N ASN A 511 -12.34 43.13 -10.49
CA ASN A 511 -11.86 41.87 -9.92
C ASN A 511 -13.01 41.05 -9.31
N LYS A 512 -13.93 41.69 -8.57
CA LYS A 512 -15.11 41.01 -8.00
C LYS A 512 -16.06 40.51 -9.09
N ILE A 513 -16.27 41.31 -10.14
CA ILE A 513 -17.08 40.91 -11.30
C ILE A 513 -16.42 39.73 -12.03
N GLN A 514 -15.11 39.78 -12.24
CA GLN A 514 -14.35 38.67 -12.85
C GLN A 514 -14.51 37.38 -12.04
N GLU A 515 -14.41 37.44 -10.71
CA GLU A 515 -14.60 36.27 -9.86
C GLU A 515 -16.02 35.70 -9.99
N ALA A 516 -17.05 36.56 -9.99
CA ALA A 516 -18.42 36.12 -10.22
C ALA A 516 -18.62 35.50 -11.61
N ILE A 517 -17.93 36.01 -12.65
CA ILE A 517 -17.93 35.41 -13.99
C ILE A 517 -17.26 34.03 -13.96
N ILE A 518 -16.12 33.88 -13.29
CA ILE A 518 -15.40 32.61 -13.18
C ILE A 518 -16.30 31.55 -12.53
N VAL A 519 -16.91 31.87 -11.38
CA VAL A 519 -17.80 30.95 -10.66
C VAL A 519 -19.04 30.59 -11.49
N ALA A 520 -19.72 31.58 -12.07
CA ALA A 520 -20.89 31.34 -12.91
C ALA A 520 -20.55 30.53 -14.17
N ASN A 521 -19.35 30.72 -14.73
CA ASN A 521 -18.92 29.97 -15.91
C ASN A 521 -18.60 28.51 -15.56
N ALA A 522 -17.91 28.25 -14.45
CA ALA A 522 -17.54 26.90 -14.01
C ALA A 522 -18.74 25.97 -13.75
N GLN A 523 -19.93 26.53 -13.50
CA GLN A 523 -21.17 25.77 -13.28
C GLN A 523 -21.82 25.21 -14.56
N LYS A 524 -21.33 25.56 -15.76
CA LYS A 524 -21.89 25.05 -17.03
C LYS A 524 -21.61 23.57 -17.28
N GLY A 525 -20.57 23.01 -16.67
CA GLY A 525 -20.22 21.59 -16.75
C GLY A 525 -19.74 21.13 -18.14
N ASN A 526 -19.33 22.04 -19.02
CA ASN A 526 -18.82 21.74 -20.36
C ASN A 526 -17.78 22.78 -20.80
N LEU A 527 -16.52 22.37 -20.77
CA LEU A 527 -15.33 23.17 -21.15
C LEU A 527 -15.47 23.89 -22.51
N ALA A 528 -16.15 23.30 -23.48
CA ALA A 528 -16.33 23.89 -24.80
C ALA A 528 -17.36 25.04 -24.83
N SER A 529 -18.46 24.93 -24.07
CA SER A 529 -19.47 26.01 -23.95
C SER A 529 -19.05 27.10 -22.94
N GLU A 530 -18.10 26.76 -22.06
CA GLU A 530 -17.48 27.66 -21.09
C GLU A 530 -16.49 28.65 -21.72
N THR A 531 -15.87 28.28 -22.85
CA THR A 531 -14.77 29.07 -23.44
C THR A 531 -15.20 29.94 -24.61
N LYS A 532 -16.11 29.46 -25.48
CA LYS A 532 -16.45 30.11 -26.75
C LYS A 532 -16.95 31.55 -26.60
N TRP A 533 -17.87 31.78 -25.66
CA TRP A 533 -18.45 33.11 -25.46
C TRP A 533 -17.41 34.15 -25.06
N ALA A 534 -16.43 33.77 -24.23
CA ALA A 534 -15.36 34.66 -23.79
C ALA A 534 -14.42 35.00 -24.96
N MET A 535 -14.10 34.00 -25.80
CA MET A 535 -13.31 34.21 -27.01
C MET A 535 -14.01 35.11 -28.04
N ASP A 536 -15.31 34.92 -28.26
CA ASP A 536 -16.12 35.74 -29.18
C ASP A 536 -16.29 37.19 -28.66
N LEU A 537 -16.23 37.37 -27.34
CA LEU A 537 -16.35 38.68 -26.68
C LEU A 537 -15.03 39.47 -26.67
N LEU A 538 -13.87 38.81 -26.57
CA LEU A 538 -12.55 39.44 -26.55
C LEU A 538 -12.38 40.58 -27.59
N PRO A 539 -12.62 40.37 -28.90
CA PRO A 539 -12.42 41.42 -29.90
C PRO A 539 -13.39 42.61 -29.78
N GLN A 540 -14.46 42.47 -28.99
CA GLN A 540 -15.47 43.52 -28.77
C GLN A 540 -15.14 44.42 -27.57
N LEU A 541 -14.11 44.08 -26.79
CA LEU A 541 -13.71 44.79 -25.58
C LEU A 541 -12.47 45.65 -25.81
N TYR A 542 -12.39 46.79 -25.11
CA TYR A 542 -11.14 47.53 -24.99
C TYR A 542 -10.09 46.72 -24.23
N LEU A 543 -8.80 47.02 -24.50
CA LEU A 543 -7.68 46.24 -23.99
C LEU A 543 -7.70 46.08 -22.46
N ASP A 544 -8.05 47.14 -21.71
CA ASP A 544 -8.14 47.10 -20.24
C ASP A 544 -9.17 46.07 -19.74
N LYS A 545 -10.25 45.83 -20.50
CA LYS A 545 -11.28 44.83 -20.19
C LYS A 545 -10.92 43.43 -20.68
N GLN A 546 -10.21 43.32 -21.80
CA GLN A 546 -9.77 42.02 -22.34
C GLN A 546 -8.92 41.24 -21.33
N LEU A 547 -8.06 41.93 -20.57
CA LEU A 547 -7.16 41.28 -19.59
C LEU A 547 -7.94 40.47 -18.55
N TYR A 548 -9.15 40.90 -18.17
CA TYR A 548 -9.97 40.19 -17.22
C TYR A 548 -10.53 38.87 -17.79
N LEU A 549 -10.75 38.78 -19.10
CA LEU A 549 -11.16 37.53 -19.73
C LEU A 549 -10.00 36.54 -19.88
N TYR A 550 -8.74 36.98 -19.87
CA TYR A 550 -7.60 36.05 -19.95
C TYR A 550 -7.57 35.10 -18.75
N LYS A 551 -7.80 35.62 -17.53
CA LYS A 551 -7.92 34.77 -16.33
C LYS A 551 -9.14 33.85 -16.38
N VAL A 552 -10.26 34.32 -16.95
CA VAL A 552 -11.45 33.47 -17.16
C VAL A 552 -11.10 32.31 -18.09
N LEU A 553 -10.42 32.56 -19.20
CA LEU A 553 -9.96 31.52 -20.14
C LEU A 553 -8.97 30.55 -19.47
N ALA A 554 -7.99 31.07 -18.71
CA ALA A 554 -7.00 30.24 -18.04
C ALA A 554 -7.58 29.38 -16.90
N LYS A 555 -8.58 29.89 -16.17
CA LYS A 555 -9.33 29.15 -15.15
C LYS A 555 -10.31 28.13 -15.74
N THR A 556 -10.90 28.46 -16.89
CA THR A 556 -11.74 27.51 -17.63
C THR A 556 -10.89 26.35 -18.15
N GLY A 557 -9.68 26.64 -18.64
CA GLY A 557 -8.79 25.61 -19.18
C GLY A 557 -9.30 25.02 -20.51
N GLY A 558 -8.77 23.86 -20.86
CA GLY A 558 -9.04 23.19 -22.12
C GLY A 558 -8.22 23.72 -23.28
N GLU A 559 -7.93 22.83 -24.24
CA GLU A 559 -7.05 23.08 -25.38
C GLU A 559 -7.40 24.38 -26.15
N SER A 560 -8.68 24.63 -26.43
CA SER A 560 -9.09 25.85 -27.14
C SER A 560 -8.79 27.15 -26.37
N ALA A 561 -9.02 27.17 -25.05
CA ALA A 561 -8.76 28.37 -24.24
C ALA A 561 -7.25 28.62 -24.14
N LEU A 562 -6.50 27.55 -23.90
CA LEU A 562 -5.05 27.57 -23.72
C LEU A 562 -4.32 27.94 -25.01
N ASN A 563 -4.71 27.36 -26.16
CA ASN A 563 -4.19 27.75 -27.48
C ASN A 563 -4.49 29.22 -27.77
N LYS A 564 -5.72 29.69 -27.45
CA LYS A 564 -6.06 31.10 -27.66
C LYS A 564 -5.19 32.05 -26.84
N LEU A 565 -4.88 31.68 -25.59
CA LEU A 565 -3.97 32.46 -24.74
C LEU A 565 -2.55 32.46 -25.31
N GLN A 566 -2.06 31.31 -25.81
CA GLN A 566 -0.77 31.23 -26.48
C GLN A 566 -0.70 32.13 -27.73
N ASP A 567 -1.71 32.10 -28.61
CA ASP A 567 -1.80 32.97 -29.79
C ASP A 567 -1.72 34.46 -29.42
N ILE A 568 -2.39 34.86 -28.33
CA ILE A 568 -2.36 36.23 -27.82
C ILE A 568 -0.96 36.58 -27.29
N TYR A 569 -0.25 35.64 -26.67
CA TYR A 569 1.13 35.86 -26.25
C TYR A 569 2.07 36.06 -27.45
N GLU A 570 1.92 35.24 -28.49
CA GLU A 570 2.78 35.31 -29.69
C GLU A 570 2.59 36.64 -30.43
N THR A 571 1.33 37.07 -30.63
CA THR A 571 0.96 38.23 -31.46
C THR A 571 0.78 39.54 -30.69
N GLY A 572 0.64 39.48 -29.36
CA GLY A 572 0.26 40.61 -28.51
C GLY A 572 1.40 41.57 -28.15
N ASN A 573 1.03 42.74 -27.64
CA ASN A 573 1.98 43.71 -27.07
C ASN A 573 2.47 43.28 -25.67
N VAL A 574 3.46 44.00 -25.12
CA VAL A 574 4.08 43.69 -23.82
C VAL A 574 3.06 43.51 -22.69
N LYS A 575 2.02 44.37 -22.60
CA LYS A 575 0.99 44.25 -21.56
C LYS A 575 0.14 42.99 -21.72
N GLN A 576 -0.18 42.61 -22.96
CA GLN A 576 -0.92 41.39 -23.24
C GLN A 576 -0.10 40.15 -22.90
N LYS A 577 1.19 40.13 -23.26
CA LYS A 577 2.12 39.04 -22.93
C LYS A 577 2.21 38.81 -21.42
N GLN A 578 2.40 39.88 -20.65
CA GLN A 578 2.43 39.83 -19.18
C GLN A 578 1.10 39.34 -18.60
N ALA A 579 -0.03 39.83 -19.11
CA ALA A 579 -1.35 39.42 -18.64
C ALA A 579 -1.68 37.96 -18.95
N VAL A 580 -1.22 37.43 -20.10
CA VAL A 580 -1.37 36.01 -20.44
C VAL A 580 -0.57 35.13 -19.47
N ILE A 581 0.69 35.46 -19.21
CA ILE A 581 1.49 34.72 -18.22
C ILE A 581 0.83 34.80 -16.84
N GLY A 582 0.42 35.99 -16.42
CA GLY A 582 -0.31 36.19 -15.17
C GLY A 582 -1.59 35.34 -15.09
N ALA A 583 -2.33 35.21 -16.19
CA ALA A 583 -3.53 34.37 -16.26
C ALA A 583 -3.21 32.87 -16.19
N LEU A 584 -2.25 32.39 -17.00
CA LEU A 584 -1.83 30.98 -17.01
C LEU A 584 -1.22 30.57 -15.66
N ASN A 585 -0.53 31.49 -14.98
CA ASN A 585 -0.07 31.35 -13.60
C ASN A 585 -1.22 31.30 -12.58
N HIS A 586 -2.49 31.36 -12.97
CA HIS A 586 -3.64 31.06 -12.10
C HIS A 586 -4.46 29.87 -12.61
N SER A 587 -4.05 29.24 -13.72
CA SER A 587 -4.68 28.03 -14.22
C SER A 587 -4.51 26.88 -13.24
N GLU A 588 -5.56 26.07 -13.13
CA GLU A 588 -5.58 24.80 -12.41
C GLU A 588 -5.54 23.61 -13.36
N ASP A 589 -5.65 23.86 -14.67
CA ASP A 589 -5.59 22.83 -15.70
C ASP A 589 -4.12 22.42 -15.95
N PRO A 590 -3.75 21.14 -15.71
CA PRO A 590 -2.40 20.64 -15.98
C PRO A 590 -1.96 20.82 -17.44
N ALA A 591 -2.89 20.89 -18.39
CA ALA A 591 -2.59 21.14 -19.81
C ALA A 591 -1.94 22.51 -20.05
N ALA A 592 -2.09 23.47 -19.12
CA ALA A 592 -1.42 24.77 -19.20
C ALA A 592 0.11 24.67 -19.15
N THR A 593 0.67 23.52 -18.71
CA THR A 593 2.13 23.26 -18.78
C THR A 593 2.68 23.35 -20.20
N GLY A 594 1.93 22.94 -21.23
CA GLY A 594 2.35 23.05 -22.62
C GLY A 594 2.59 24.50 -23.06
N PRO A 595 1.56 25.37 -23.02
CA PRO A 595 1.71 26.80 -23.32
C PRO A 595 2.73 27.51 -22.44
N LEU A 596 2.81 27.20 -21.13
CA LEU A 596 3.78 27.82 -20.23
C LEU A 596 5.22 27.46 -20.62
N LEU A 597 5.50 26.20 -20.96
CA LEU A 597 6.83 25.79 -21.44
C LEU A 597 7.15 26.40 -22.80
N HIS A 598 6.16 26.46 -23.71
CA HIS A 598 6.31 27.12 -25.00
C HIS A 598 6.68 28.60 -24.82
N ILE A 599 5.96 29.31 -23.95
CA ILE A 599 6.23 30.72 -23.61
C ILE A 599 7.62 30.86 -23.01
N ALA A 600 7.99 30.00 -22.06
CA ALA A 600 9.31 30.06 -21.42
C ALA A 600 10.45 29.95 -22.45
N ARG A 601 10.34 29.06 -23.44
CA ARG A 601 11.35 28.88 -24.50
C ARG A 601 11.44 30.05 -25.47
N ASN A 602 10.34 30.76 -25.70
CA ASN A 602 10.23 31.80 -26.72
C ASN A 602 10.13 33.22 -26.13
N ALA A 603 10.33 33.37 -24.82
CA ALA A 603 10.20 34.64 -24.13
C ALA A 603 11.26 35.64 -24.61
N SER A 604 10.85 36.90 -24.79
CA SER A 604 11.73 37.97 -25.25
C SER A 604 12.68 38.52 -24.17
N THR A 605 12.48 38.13 -22.91
CA THR A 605 13.23 38.59 -21.74
C THR A 605 13.29 37.50 -20.70
N ASP A 606 14.38 37.44 -19.93
CA ASP A 606 14.55 36.48 -18.84
C ASP A 606 13.42 36.56 -17.79
N GLN A 607 12.91 37.76 -17.49
CA GLN A 607 11.80 37.93 -16.56
C GLN A 607 10.53 37.18 -16.99
N LEU A 608 10.10 37.36 -18.24
CA LEU A 608 8.91 36.66 -18.78
C LEU A 608 9.14 35.15 -18.84
N MET A 609 10.36 34.70 -19.15
CA MET A 609 10.73 33.29 -19.11
C MET A 609 10.56 32.72 -17.70
N ASP A 610 11.16 33.38 -16.70
CA ASP A 610 11.12 32.94 -15.31
C ASP A 610 9.69 32.95 -14.76
N GLU A 611 8.88 33.97 -15.06
CA GLU A 611 7.47 34.04 -14.64
C GLU A 611 6.64 32.89 -15.22
N ALA A 612 6.87 32.51 -16.49
CA ALA A 612 6.20 31.37 -17.12
C ALA A 612 6.68 30.03 -16.53
N LEU A 613 7.99 29.91 -16.26
CA LEU A 613 8.56 28.73 -15.61
C LEU A 613 7.97 28.53 -14.21
N SER A 614 7.75 29.58 -13.44
CA SER A 614 7.13 29.46 -12.11
C SER A 614 5.74 28.82 -12.16
N GLY A 615 4.92 29.20 -13.14
CA GLY A 615 3.63 28.53 -13.41
C GLY A 615 3.79 27.08 -13.84
N TYR A 616 4.73 26.81 -14.75
CA TYR A 616 5.03 25.47 -15.24
C TYR A 616 5.42 24.54 -14.09
N ILE A 617 6.43 24.94 -13.30
CA ILE A 617 6.95 24.19 -12.15
C ILE A 617 5.82 23.90 -11.15
N ARG A 618 4.98 24.90 -10.85
CA ARG A 618 3.85 24.71 -9.93
C ARG A 618 2.85 23.65 -10.42
N LEU A 619 2.65 23.51 -11.72
CA LEU A 619 1.70 22.57 -12.31
C LEU A 619 2.27 21.16 -12.55
N VAL A 620 3.60 20.96 -12.55
CA VAL A 620 4.19 19.61 -12.72
C VAL A 620 3.61 18.57 -11.74
N PRO A 621 3.38 18.86 -10.45
CA PRO A 621 2.78 17.89 -9.55
C PRO A 621 1.38 17.44 -9.96
N SER A 622 0.57 18.30 -10.57
CA SER A 622 -0.81 18.02 -10.99
C SER A 622 -0.93 17.37 -12.37
N THR A 623 0.15 17.26 -13.15
CA THR A 623 0.12 16.53 -14.41
C THR A 623 -0.02 15.03 -14.17
N GLU A 624 -0.73 14.36 -15.08
CA GLU A 624 -0.70 12.90 -15.15
C GLU A 624 0.67 12.42 -15.67
N GLY A 625 1.07 11.21 -15.29
CA GLY A 625 2.33 10.61 -15.72
C GLY A 625 3.17 10.06 -14.56
N THR A 626 4.21 9.33 -14.93
CA THR A 626 5.09 8.63 -14.00
C THR A 626 6.04 9.60 -13.28
N ALA A 627 6.69 9.13 -12.20
CA ALA A 627 7.74 9.90 -11.54
C ALA A 627 8.89 10.26 -12.52
N THR A 628 9.27 9.35 -13.41
CA THR A 628 10.28 9.59 -14.45
C THR A 628 9.88 10.73 -15.38
N GLN A 629 8.62 10.75 -15.83
CA GLN A 629 8.12 11.82 -16.69
C GLN A 629 8.13 13.18 -15.97
N LYS A 630 7.73 13.22 -14.70
CA LYS A 630 7.77 14.46 -13.91
C LYS A 630 9.19 14.97 -13.68
N VAL A 631 10.15 14.06 -13.53
CA VAL A 631 11.58 14.41 -13.46
C VAL A 631 12.06 15.00 -14.79
N LEU A 632 11.69 14.42 -15.94
CA LEU A 632 12.01 15.00 -17.26
C LEU A 632 11.44 16.41 -17.42
N MET A 633 10.17 16.62 -17.04
CA MET A 633 9.54 17.94 -17.05
C MET A 633 10.31 18.96 -16.19
N LEU A 634 10.69 18.58 -14.96
CA LEU A 634 11.47 19.44 -14.09
C LEU A 634 12.88 19.74 -14.63
N ARG A 635 13.50 18.78 -15.31
CA ARG A 635 14.79 18.99 -15.99
C ARG A 635 14.65 19.96 -17.16
N ASN A 636 13.57 19.87 -17.95
CA ASN A 636 13.30 20.84 -19.01
C ASN A 636 13.19 22.27 -18.46
N ALA A 637 12.52 22.45 -17.31
CA ALA A 637 12.47 23.75 -16.64
C ALA A 637 13.86 24.18 -16.13
N LEU A 638 14.66 23.24 -15.62
CA LEU A 638 16.00 23.52 -15.10
C LEU A 638 17.01 23.95 -16.17
N GLU A 639 16.87 23.43 -17.40
CA GLU A 639 17.67 23.84 -18.56
C GLU A 639 17.42 25.31 -18.95
N LEU A 640 16.23 25.84 -18.64
CA LEU A 640 15.82 27.20 -18.97
C LEU A 640 15.99 28.19 -17.81
N ALA A 641 15.78 27.74 -16.57
CA ALA A 641 15.71 28.59 -15.38
C ALA A 641 16.94 29.47 -15.18
N LYS A 642 16.71 30.75 -14.90
CA LYS A 642 17.76 31.74 -14.57
C LYS A 642 17.64 32.24 -13.15
N SER A 643 16.41 32.39 -12.64
CA SER A 643 16.16 32.78 -11.27
C SER A 643 16.54 31.70 -10.25
N GLN A 644 17.13 32.13 -9.13
CA GLN A 644 17.41 31.25 -7.99
C GLN A 644 16.11 30.62 -7.44
N GLU A 645 15.00 31.37 -7.43
CA GLU A 645 13.71 30.91 -6.93
C GLU A 645 13.18 29.69 -7.71
N ASN A 646 13.19 29.74 -9.05
CA ASN A 646 12.77 28.60 -9.87
C ASN A 646 13.68 27.40 -9.67
N ILE A 647 15.01 27.59 -9.57
CA ILE A 647 15.95 26.49 -9.32
C ILE A 647 15.69 25.84 -7.96
N HIS A 648 15.46 26.62 -6.90
CA HIS A 648 15.08 26.08 -5.60
C HIS A 648 13.74 25.33 -5.65
N ALA A 649 12.74 25.87 -6.34
CA ALA A 649 11.44 25.22 -6.50
C ALA A 649 11.57 23.87 -7.23
N ILE A 650 12.37 23.82 -8.30
CA ILE A 650 12.66 22.58 -9.04
C ILE A 650 13.35 21.56 -8.14
N LEU A 651 14.41 21.94 -7.42
CA LEU A 651 15.13 21.02 -6.53
C LEU A 651 14.22 20.46 -5.43
N ARG A 652 13.37 21.31 -4.84
CA ARG A 652 12.37 20.87 -3.85
C ARG A 652 11.42 19.83 -4.43
N GLN A 653 10.95 20.04 -5.65
CA GLN A 653 10.04 19.11 -6.31
C GLN A 653 10.71 17.81 -6.73
N LEU A 654 11.96 17.84 -7.20
CA LEU A 654 12.73 16.63 -7.53
C LEU A 654 12.79 15.67 -6.33
N GLY A 655 12.90 16.19 -5.10
CA GLY A 655 12.86 15.40 -3.88
C GLY A 655 11.59 14.56 -3.71
N ASN A 656 10.48 14.88 -4.40
CA ASN A 656 9.22 14.14 -4.32
C ASN A 656 9.18 12.91 -5.24
N TYR A 657 10.18 12.74 -6.12
CA TYR A 657 10.21 11.68 -7.13
C TYR A 657 11.47 10.83 -6.90
N PRO A 658 11.40 9.75 -6.11
CA PRO A 658 12.57 9.02 -5.65
C PRO A 658 13.13 8.08 -6.74
N THR A 659 13.58 8.65 -7.87
CA THR A 659 14.16 7.93 -9.01
C THR A 659 15.68 8.13 -9.07
N PHE A 660 16.38 7.24 -9.76
CA PHE A 660 17.82 7.38 -9.97
C PHE A 660 18.17 8.66 -10.74
N GLN A 661 17.36 9.03 -11.74
CA GLN A 661 17.51 10.27 -12.52
C GLN A 661 17.36 11.52 -11.64
N ALA A 662 16.37 11.54 -10.75
CA ALA A 662 16.20 12.66 -9.80
C ALA A 662 17.41 12.79 -8.88
N LEU A 663 17.95 11.65 -8.42
CA LEU A 663 19.16 11.61 -7.59
C LEU A 663 20.37 12.19 -8.32
N LEU A 664 20.59 11.81 -9.59
CA LEU A 664 21.69 12.33 -10.41
C LEU A 664 21.60 13.85 -10.56
N VAL A 665 20.41 14.38 -10.88
CA VAL A 665 20.20 15.82 -11.06
C VAL A 665 20.41 16.58 -9.75
N ALA A 666 19.78 16.13 -8.66
CA ALA A 666 19.92 16.78 -7.35
C ALA A 666 21.38 16.73 -6.85
N GLY A 667 22.07 15.61 -7.07
CA GLY A 667 23.49 15.44 -6.74
C GLY A 667 24.40 16.50 -7.38
N LYS A 668 24.21 16.79 -8.68
CA LYS A 668 24.99 17.84 -9.40
C LYS A 668 24.83 19.24 -8.78
N TYR A 669 23.73 19.52 -8.07
CA TYR A 669 23.48 20.81 -7.43
C TYR A 669 24.01 20.92 -5.99
N GLN A 670 24.50 19.83 -5.40
CA GLN A 670 25.14 19.87 -4.07
C GLN A 670 26.49 20.60 -4.07
N GLU A 671 27.12 20.72 -5.24
CA GLU A 671 28.39 21.43 -5.42
C GLU A 671 28.20 22.93 -5.64
N LYS A 672 26.97 23.38 -5.92
CA LYS A 672 26.65 24.79 -6.16
C LYS A 672 26.23 25.44 -4.85
N ALA A 673 27.05 26.37 -4.34
CA ALA A 673 26.87 26.98 -3.02
C ALA A 673 25.44 27.54 -2.78
N ASP A 674 24.87 28.24 -3.76
CA ASP A 674 23.54 28.84 -3.68
C ASP A 674 22.41 27.79 -3.50
N TYR A 675 22.61 26.57 -3.99
CA TYR A 675 21.56 25.54 -4.06
C TYR A 675 21.84 24.32 -3.19
N GLN A 676 23.03 24.25 -2.58
CA GLN A 676 23.56 23.08 -1.90
C GLN A 676 22.61 22.50 -0.85
N GLN A 677 21.96 23.35 -0.04
CA GLN A 677 21.07 22.87 1.03
C GLN A 677 19.76 22.30 0.49
N GLU A 678 19.16 22.93 -0.53
CA GLU A 678 17.91 22.41 -1.12
C GLU A 678 18.18 21.11 -1.90
N ALA A 679 19.30 21.05 -2.62
CA ALA A 679 19.78 19.84 -3.26
C ALA A 679 20.04 18.70 -2.25
N ALA A 680 20.69 18.99 -1.12
CA ALA A 680 20.93 18.00 -0.07
C ALA A 680 19.63 17.45 0.54
N ARG A 681 18.63 18.30 0.75
CA ARG A 681 17.29 17.86 1.20
C ARG A 681 16.57 17.02 0.17
N ALA A 682 16.67 17.38 -1.11
CA ALA A 682 16.10 16.59 -2.21
C ALA A 682 16.74 15.21 -2.28
N VAL A 683 18.07 15.13 -2.27
CA VAL A 683 18.83 13.86 -2.24
C VAL A 683 18.40 13.00 -1.06
N MET A 684 18.36 13.58 0.16
CA MET A 684 17.93 12.85 1.35
C MET A 684 16.53 12.27 1.19
N LYS A 685 15.58 13.05 0.69
CA LYS A 685 14.21 12.59 0.47
C LYS A 685 14.15 11.48 -0.58
N ILE A 686 14.94 11.57 -1.65
CA ILE A 686 15.00 10.55 -2.71
C ILE A 686 15.49 9.21 -2.15
N VAL A 687 16.64 9.19 -1.49
CA VAL A 687 17.26 7.92 -1.05
C VAL A 687 16.52 7.26 0.11
N LEU A 688 15.93 8.05 1.01
CA LEU A 688 15.16 7.51 2.14
C LEU A 688 13.78 6.97 1.73
N ASN A 689 13.34 7.20 0.49
CA ASN A 689 12.08 6.69 -0.05
C ASN A 689 12.28 5.71 -1.22
N ASN A 690 13.50 5.23 -1.47
CA ASN A 690 13.78 4.19 -2.47
C ASN A 690 15.02 3.36 -2.07
N ASP A 691 14.77 2.14 -1.60
CA ASP A 691 15.76 1.16 -1.17
C ASP A 691 16.47 0.44 -2.33
N ALA A 692 15.94 0.53 -3.56
CA ALA A 692 16.59 -0.02 -4.76
C ALA A 692 17.77 0.84 -5.25
N LEU A 693 17.95 2.04 -4.70
CA LEU A 693 19.09 2.91 -4.98
C LEU A 693 20.30 2.46 -4.15
N PHE A 694 21.30 1.90 -4.82
CA PHE A 694 22.56 1.52 -4.18
C PHE A 694 23.74 1.67 -5.15
N GLY A 695 24.95 1.50 -4.61
CA GLY A 695 26.18 1.48 -5.39
C GLY A 695 27.07 2.70 -5.18
N SER A 696 28.22 2.69 -5.82
CA SER A 696 29.30 3.67 -5.60
C SER A 696 28.86 5.10 -5.89
N LYS A 697 28.05 5.31 -6.93
CA LYS A 697 27.52 6.64 -7.29
C LYS A 697 26.52 7.16 -6.25
N VAL A 698 25.60 6.31 -5.80
CA VAL A 698 24.61 6.65 -4.76
C VAL A 698 25.33 6.98 -3.46
N LYS A 699 26.28 6.13 -3.07
CA LYS A 699 27.13 6.33 -1.89
C LYS A 699 27.80 7.69 -1.89
N SER A 700 28.50 8.04 -2.97
CA SER A 700 29.19 9.33 -3.10
C SER A 700 28.25 10.53 -2.92
N ILE A 701 27.08 10.49 -3.55
CA ILE A 701 26.07 11.55 -3.44
C ILE A 701 25.53 11.66 -2.00
N VAL A 702 25.27 10.52 -1.34
CA VAL A 702 24.77 10.49 0.05
C VAL A 702 25.83 10.94 1.05
N GLU A 703 27.08 10.50 0.91
CA GLU A 703 28.20 10.95 1.74
C GLU A 703 28.36 12.47 1.64
N ARG A 704 28.31 13.02 0.43
CA ARG A 704 28.32 14.47 0.22
C ARG A 704 27.13 15.16 0.89
N THR A 705 25.96 14.56 0.82
CA THR A 705 24.76 15.05 1.53
C THR A 705 24.99 15.14 3.02
N ILE A 706 25.55 14.09 3.63
CA ILE A 706 25.86 14.03 5.07
C ILE A 706 26.84 15.14 5.46
N GLU A 707 27.84 15.42 4.63
CA GLU A 707 28.80 16.50 4.85
C GLU A 707 28.10 17.86 4.92
N VAL A 708 27.30 18.17 3.90
CA VAL A 708 26.80 19.54 3.68
C VAL A 708 25.47 19.85 4.36
N ILE A 709 24.60 18.87 4.61
CA ILE A 709 23.25 19.12 5.13
C ILE A 709 23.28 19.78 6.52
N SER A 710 22.51 20.86 6.70
CA SER A 710 22.47 21.70 7.90
C SER A 710 21.05 22.12 8.29
N GLY A 711 20.89 22.73 9.48
CA GLY A 711 19.60 23.13 10.06
C GLY A 711 19.29 22.45 11.40
N GLN A 712 18.18 22.82 12.02
CA GLN A 712 17.79 22.35 13.37
C GLN A 712 17.70 20.81 13.46
N ASP A 713 17.18 20.16 12.41
CA ASP A 713 16.99 18.70 12.37
C ASP A 713 18.14 17.95 11.68
N SER A 714 19.22 18.64 11.30
CA SER A 714 20.28 18.06 10.47
C SER A 714 20.95 16.83 11.08
N GLN A 715 21.03 16.74 12.42
CA GLN A 715 21.58 15.56 13.09
C GLN A 715 20.71 14.31 12.91
N TYR A 716 19.38 14.48 12.94
CA TYR A 716 18.44 13.40 12.65
C TYR A 716 18.61 12.91 11.21
N TYR A 717 18.67 13.85 10.26
CA TYR A 717 18.89 13.54 8.84
C TYR A 717 20.21 12.81 8.59
N LYS A 718 21.32 13.29 9.17
CA LYS A 718 22.63 12.63 9.05
C LYS A 718 22.60 11.22 9.64
N THR A 719 21.83 10.99 10.70
CA THR A 719 21.69 9.65 11.30
C THR A 719 20.94 8.70 10.36
N SER A 720 19.82 9.14 9.79
CA SER A 720 19.06 8.34 8.83
C SER A 720 19.86 8.02 7.56
N LEU A 721 20.62 8.98 7.04
CA LEU A 721 21.48 8.77 5.87
C LEU A 721 22.64 7.82 6.16
N LYS A 722 23.24 7.87 7.35
CA LYS A 722 24.25 6.88 7.78
C LYS A 722 23.67 5.48 7.86
N LYS A 723 22.47 5.35 8.46
CA LYS A 723 21.75 4.08 8.50
C LYS A 723 21.50 3.53 7.09
N PHE A 724 21.04 4.38 6.17
CA PHE A 724 20.86 4.01 4.76
C PHE A 724 22.18 3.48 4.15
N LEU A 725 23.31 4.16 4.39
CA LEU A 725 24.62 3.69 3.90
C LEU A 725 25.05 2.36 4.54
N ASP A 726 24.74 2.14 5.82
CA ASP A 726 25.08 0.91 6.56
C ASP A 726 24.24 -0.29 6.09
N GLU A 727 22.98 -0.06 5.71
CA GLU A 727 22.04 -1.09 5.24
C GLU A 727 22.09 -1.32 3.71
N MET A 728 22.75 -0.42 2.97
CA MET A 728 22.84 -0.47 1.52
C MET A 728 23.47 -1.79 1.01
N PRO A 729 22.86 -2.45 0.00
CA PRO A 729 23.43 -3.66 -0.61
C PRO A 729 24.88 -3.49 -1.08
N LYS A 730 25.66 -4.57 -0.99
CA LYS A 730 27.02 -4.63 -1.55
C LYS A 730 26.96 -4.74 -3.08
N GLY A 731 27.74 -3.91 -3.77
CA GLY A 731 27.87 -3.93 -5.24
C GLY A 731 28.10 -2.53 -5.80
N GLU A 732 28.48 -2.45 -7.07
CA GLU A 732 28.75 -1.15 -7.74
C GLU A 732 27.48 -0.36 -8.07
N GLY A 733 26.32 -1.04 -8.13
CA GLY A 733 25.06 -0.43 -8.55
C GLY A 733 25.13 0.06 -9.99
N PHE A 734 24.48 1.19 -10.28
CA PHE A 734 24.56 1.85 -11.59
C PHE A 734 25.86 2.65 -11.72
N TYR A 735 26.62 2.38 -12.78
CA TYR A 735 27.84 3.09 -13.15
C TYR A 735 27.74 3.67 -14.57
N PRO A 736 28.45 4.77 -14.88
CA PRO A 736 28.33 5.43 -16.18
C PRO A 736 28.98 4.60 -17.29
N LEU A 737 28.26 4.41 -18.41
CA LEU A 737 28.78 3.86 -19.66
C LEU A 737 29.30 4.97 -20.61
N PHE A 738 28.81 6.20 -20.43
CA PHE A 738 29.34 7.40 -21.09
C PHE A 738 29.88 8.35 -20.02
N ASN A 739 31.10 8.86 -20.24
CA ASN A 739 31.83 9.66 -19.25
C ASN A 739 31.50 11.17 -19.28
N GLU A 740 30.54 11.60 -20.10
CA GLU A 740 30.14 13.01 -20.28
C GLU A 740 31.20 13.92 -20.96
N GLU A 741 32.39 13.41 -21.29
CA GLU A 741 33.52 14.23 -21.76
C GLU A 741 34.02 13.86 -23.16
N ASN A 742 34.16 12.57 -23.47
CA ASN A 742 34.79 12.10 -24.70
C ASN A 742 34.24 10.71 -25.14
N LEU A 743 34.82 10.12 -26.19
CA LEU A 743 34.38 8.81 -26.71
C LEU A 743 35.11 7.61 -26.06
N ASP A 744 35.85 7.81 -24.98
CA ASP A 744 36.52 6.70 -24.28
C ASP A 744 35.48 5.69 -23.76
N GLY A 745 35.80 4.40 -23.89
CA GLY A 745 34.84 3.31 -23.62
C GLY A 745 33.91 2.99 -24.79
N TRP A 746 34.00 3.71 -25.91
CA TRP A 746 33.26 3.45 -27.14
C TRP A 746 34.18 3.11 -28.32
N LYS A 747 33.69 2.25 -29.21
CA LYS A 747 34.37 1.82 -30.44
C LYS A 747 33.41 1.85 -31.63
N GLY A 748 33.94 2.01 -32.84
CA GLY A 748 33.15 1.90 -34.06
C GLY A 748 32.70 0.47 -34.32
N VAL A 749 31.47 0.27 -34.77
CA VAL A 749 30.95 -1.05 -35.16
C VAL A 749 31.32 -1.36 -36.61
N PHE A 750 31.80 -2.57 -36.86
CA PHE A 750 31.97 -3.10 -38.23
C PHE A 750 31.46 -4.54 -38.31
N SER A 751 30.91 -4.91 -39.47
CA SER A 751 30.34 -6.24 -39.73
C SER A 751 29.28 -6.68 -38.69
N ASN A 752 28.79 -7.92 -38.78
CA ASN A 752 27.89 -8.49 -37.76
C ASN A 752 28.66 -9.38 -36.77
N PRO A 753 28.10 -9.70 -35.59
CA PRO A 753 28.76 -10.49 -34.56
C PRO A 753 29.32 -11.84 -35.04
N ILE A 754 28.55 -12.58 -35.87
CA ILE A 754 28.95 -13.90 -36.40
C ILE A 754 30.19 -13.77 -37.28
N LYS A 755 30.17 -12.84 -38.25
CA LYS A 755 31.31 -12.60 -39.13
C LYS A 755 32.53 -12.07 -38.40
N ARG A 756 32.35 -11.26 -37.34
CA ARG A 756 33.47 -10.77 -36.52
C ARG A 756 34.18 -11.94 -35.81
N ALA A 757 33.43 -12.90 -35.30
CA ALA A 757 33.97 -14.07 -34.61
C ALA A 757 34.80 -15.00 -35.52
N GLU A 758 34.54 -15.01 -36.84
CA GLU A 758 35.28 -15.80 -37.82
C GLU A 758 36.61 -15.15 -38.28
N MET A 759 36.85 -13.88 -37.95
CA MET A 759 38.02 -13.14 -38.44
C MET A 759 39.30 -13.51 -37.69
N THR A 760 40.41 -13.55 -38.43
CA THR A 760 41.74 -13.59 -37.79
C THR A 760 41.99 -12.31 -36.98
N GLU A 761 42.75 -12.42 -35.89
CA GLU A 761 43.07 -11.29 -35.01
C GLU A 761 43.64 -10.07 -35.78
N ARG A 762 44.49 -10.31 -36.79
CA ARG A 762 45.06 -9.25 -37.64
C ARG A 762 44.00 -8.53 -38.45
N THR A 763 43.09 -9.26 -39.09
CA THR A 763 42.00 -8.67 -39.88
C THR A 763 41.05 -7.91 -38.95
N PHE A 764 40.69 -8.51 -37.81
CA PHE A 764 39.82 -7.90 -36.82
C PHE A 764 40.38 -6.54 -36.35
N LYS A 765 41.65 -6.49 -35.92
CA LYS A 765 42.30 -5.25 -35.48
C LYS A 765 42.28 -4.17 -36.55
N ARG A 766 42.61 -4.51 -37.81
CA ARG A 766 42.61 -3.56 -38.92
C ARG A 766 41.20 -2.98 -39.20
N GLU A 767 40.19 -3.83 -39.25
CA GLU A 767 38.82 -3.36 -39.51
C GLU A 767 38.27 -2.56 -38.31
N GLN A 768 38.63 -2.94 -37.07
CA GLN A 768 38.28 -2.18 -35.87
C GLN A 768 38.92 -0.79 -35.85
N GLU A 769 40.19 -0.66 -36.22
CA GLU A 769 40.87 0.65 -36.34
C GLU A 769 40.17 1.55 -37.36
N LYS A 770 39.83 1.00 -38.53
CA LYS A 770 39.06 1.72 -39.55
C LYS A 770 37.68 2.15 -39.04
N ALA A 771 37.02 1.29 -38.27
CA ALA A 771 35.73 1.59 -37.68
C ALA A 771 35.84 2.71 -36.63
N ASN A 772 36.89 2.70 -35.81
CA ASN A 772 37.17 3.73 -34.81
C ASN A 772 37.46 5.09 -35.46
N GLU A 773 38.17 5.13 -36.59
CA GLU A 773 38.35 6.37 -37.35
C GLU A 773 37.03 6.90 -37.93
N THR A 774 36.17 6.01 -38.43
CA THR A 774 34.84 6.40 -38.93
C THR A 774 33.95 6.95 -37.81
N MET A 775 33.98 6.34 -36.62
CA MET A 775 33.26 6.81 -35.44
C MET A 775 33.55 8.29 -35.14
N LYS A 776 34.83 8.70 -35.15
CA LYS A 776 35.25 10.09 -34.87
C LYS A 776 34.69 11.13 -35.85
N THR A 777 34.22 10.70 -37.02
CA THR A 777 33.62 11.61 -38.02
C THR A 777 32.12 11.81 -37.85
N GLY A 778 31.45 10.90 -37.12
CA GLY A 778 29.99 10.86 -37.02
C GLY A 778 29.44 11.08 -35.62
N TRP A 779 30.25 10.77 -34.60
CA TRP A 779 29.90 10.86 -33.19
C TRP A 779 30.74 11.90 -32.48
N ILE A 780 30.08 12.70 -31.64
CA ILE A 780 30.67 13.80 -30.89
C ILE A 780 30.26 13.66 -29.42
N ALA A 781 31.20 13.89 -28.50
CA ALA A 781 30.92 14.08 -27.09
C ALA A 781 31.15 15.56 -26.76
N GLU A 782 30.10 16.29 -26.37
CA GLU A 782 30.14 17.73 -26.09
C GLU A 782 29.03 18.10 -25.10
N ASP A 783 29.33 19.00 -24.16
CA ASP A 783 28.39 19.50 -23.14
C ASP A 783 27.65 18.40 -22.34
N GLY A 784 28.34 17.28 -22.06
CA GLY A 784 27.75 16.13 -21.36
C GLY A 784 26.79 15.30 -22.21
N LEU A 785 26.77 15.51 -23.53
CA LEU A 785 25.95 14.78 -24.50
C LEU A 785 26.82 13.90 -25.40
N LEU A 786 26.33 12.69 -25.70
CA LEU A 786 26.86 11.84 -26.76
C LEU A 786 25.94 11.94 -27.98
N VAL A 787 26.45 12.49 -29.07
CA VAL A 787 25.66 12.95 -30.21
C VAL A 787 26.06 12.24 -31.49
N PHE A 788 25.07 11.71 -32.21
CA PHE A 788 25.21 11.31 -33.61
C PHE A 788 24.79 12.47 -34.53
N THR A 789 25.67 12.84 -35.46
CA THR A 789 25.49 14.01 -36.34
C THR A 789 24.66 13.73 -37.60
N GLY A 790 24.21 12.49 -37.81
CA GLY A 790 23.48 12.06 -39.01
C GLY A 790 24.35 11.43 -40.11
N LYS A 791 25.68 11.40 -39.95
CA LYS A 791 26.60 10.71 -40.88
C LYS A 791 27.55 9.81 -40.09
N GLY A 792 27.78 8.59 -40.56
CA GLY A 792 28.71 7.66 -39.91
C GLY A 792 28.10 6.27 -39.80
N GLN A 793 28.53 5.54 -38.78
CA GLN A 793 28.11 4.16 -38.49
C GLN A 793 27.82 3.99 -37.00
N ASN A 794 27.21 2.85 -36.63
CA ASN A 794 26.92 2.53 -35.23
C ASN A 794 28.21 2.56 -34.39
N ILE A 795 28.05 2.88 -33.11
CA ILE A 795 29.11 2.73 -32.11
C ILE A 795 28.67 1.72 -31.06
N ALA A 796 29.64 1.05 -30.45
CA ALA A 796 29.42 0.06 -29.42
C ALA A 796 30.24 0.39 -28.18
N ALA A 797 29.75 -0.01 -27.02
CA ALA A 797 30.58 -0.10 -25.83
C ALA A 797 31.79 -1.02 -26.11
N GLU A 798 32.95 -0.69 -25.57
CA GLU A 798 34.16 -1.50 -25.73
C GLU A 798 34.00 -2.89 -25.09
N LYS A 799 33.33 -2.94 -23.93
CA LYS A 799 33.02 -4.14 -23.16
C LYS A 799 31.75 -4.83 -23.70
N ASP A 800 31.76 -6.16 -23.68
CA ASP A 800 30.57 -6.99 -23.90
C ASP A 800 29.82 -7.20 -22.57
N PHE A 801 28.49 -7.23 -22.63
CA PHE A 801 27.60 -7.33 -21.48
C PHE A 801 26.76 -8.61 -21.54
N GLY A 802 26.62 -9.28 -20.39
CA GLY A 802 25.70 -10.40 -20.17
C GLY A 802 24.33 -9.89 -19.74
N ASP A 803 23.89 -10.26 -18.54
CA ASP A 803 22.67 -9.73 -17.93
C ASP A 803 22.92 -8.35 -17.35
N PHE A 804 22.05 -7.39 -17.63
CA PHE A 804 22.19 -6.01 -17.20
C PHE A 804 20.85 -5.31 -17.11
N GLU A 805 20.85 -4.17 -16.45
CA GLU A 805 19.86 -3.14 -16.68
C GLU A 805 20.54 -1.79 -16.90
N MET A 806 19.91 -0.91 -17.67
CA MET A 806 20.47 0.38 -18.02
C MET A 806 19.41 1.48 -18.06
N PHE A 807 19.83 2.67 -17.67
CA PHE A 807 19.13 3.92 -17.93
C PHE A 807 19.81 4.69 -19.05
N VAL A 808 19.03 5.32 -19.90
CA VAL A 808 19.53 6.18 -20.98
C VAL A 808 18.49 7.24 -21.32
N ASP A 809 18.91 8.50 -21.26
CA ASP A 809 18.13 9.61 -21.80
C ASP A 809 18.49 9.82 -23.27
N TRP A 810 17.50 10.02 -24.12
CA TRP A 810 17.68 10.27 -25.54
C TRP A 810 16.76 11.39 -26.06
N LYS A 811 17.20 12.06 -27.12
CA LYS A 811 16.44 13.12 -27.82
C LYS A 811 16.72 13.06 -29.31
N ILE A 812 15.67 13.18 -30.11
CA ILE A 812 15.73 13.18 -31.58
C ILE A 812 15.16 14.48 -32.17
N THR A 813 15.49 14.74 -33.43
CA THR A 813 14.84 15.75 -34.27
C THR A 813 13.71 15.15 -35.10
N ALA A 814 12.97 15.99 -35.82
CA ALA A 814 11.95 15.55 -36.77
C ALA A 814 12.54 14.57 -37.78
N ASP A 815 11.72 13.62 -38.21
CA ASP A 815 12.10 12.49 -39.07
C ASP A 815 13.11 11.51 -38.43
N GLY A 816 13.40 11.65 -37.14
CA GLY A 816 14.40 10.88 -36.41
C GLY A 816 14.18 9.36 -36.44
N ASP A 817 15.27 8.61 -36.50
CA ASP A 817 15.33 7.15 -36.42
C ASP A 817 16.64 6.73 -35.73
N ALA A 818 16.55 5.85 -34.74
CA ALA A 818 17.68 5.23 -34.07
C ALA A 818 17.23 4.02 -33.25
N GLY A 819 18.13 3.52 -32.43
CA GLY A 819 17.84 2.43 -31.51
C GLY A 819 19.07 2.05 -30.71
N ILE A 820 18.85 1.18 -29.74
CA ILE A 820 19.88 0.64 -28.86
C ILE A 820 19.89 -0.87 -29.06
N TYR A 821 20.95 -1.40 -29.68
CA TYR A 821 21.13 -2.84 -29.86
C TYR A 821 21.58 -3.48 -28.56
N LEU A 822 20.94 -4.59 -28.21
CA LEU A 822 21.28 -5.38 -27.02
C LEU A 822 22.09 -6.60 -27.46
N ARG A 823 23.29 -6.79 -26.92
CA ARG A 823 24.22 -7.87 -27.32
C ARG A 823 24.50 -7.96 -28.83
N GLY A 824 24.44 -6.83 -29.54
CA GLY A 824 24.63 -6.71 -30.98
C GLY A 824 23.47 -7.28 -31.82
N THR A 825 22.30 -7.54 -31.24
CA THR A 825 21.15 -8.18 -31.91
C THR A 825 19.82 -7.98 -31.18
N PRO A 826 18.73 -7.74 -31.92
CA PRO A 826 18.36 -6.47 -32.56
C PRO A 826 18.15 -5.33 -31.53
N GLN A 827 17.46 -4.25 -31.94
CA GLN A 827 17.40 -2.99 -31.19
C GLN A 827 16.09 -2.74 -30.44
N VAL A 828 16.21 -2.06 -29.30
CA VAL A 828 15.15 -1.24 -28.72
C VAL A 828 15.01 0.01 -29.59
N GLN A 829 13.88 0.15 -30.28
CA GLN A 829 13.69 1.18 -31.32
C GLN A 829 13.46 2.58 -30.75
N ILE A 830 13.99 3.59 -31.44
CA ILE A 830 13.76 5.03 -31.21
C ILE A 830 13.34 5.65 -32.53
N TRP A 831 12.24 6.41 -32.58
CA TRP A 831 11.86 7.13 -33.80
C TRP A 831 10.85 8.24 -33.58
N ASP A 832 10.70 9.10 -34.58
CA ASP A 832 9.62 10.07 -34.65
C ASP A 832 8.29 9.39 -34.99
N ILE A 833 7.37 9.36 -34.02
CA ILE A 833 6.06 8.72 -34.13
C ILE A 833 5.14 9.35 -35.20
N ALA A 834 5.48 10.54 -35.70
CA ALA A 834 4.75 11.16 -36.81
C ALA A 834 5.00 10.44 -38.16
N ARG A 835 6.04 9.61 -38.26
CA ARG A 835 6.42 8.89 -39.49
C ARG A 835 5.56 7.63 -39.71
N THR A 836 4.27 7.84 -39.94
CA THR A 836 3.29 6.75 -40.11
C THR A 836 3.54 5.85 -41.34
N ASN A 837 4.27 6.37 -42.33
CA ASN A 837 4.66 5.63 -43.53
C ASN A 837 5.65 4.49 -43.26
N VAL A 838 6.36 4.51 -42.12
CA VAL A 838 7.26 3.43 -41.68
C VAL A 838 6.73 2.67 -40.47
N GLY A 839 5.49 2.93 -40.05
CA GLY A 839 4.85 2.27 -38.91
C GLY A 839 5.28 2.83 -37.54
N ALA A 840 5.80 4.06 -37.49
CA ALA A 840 6.31 4.66 -36.26
C ALA A 840 5.22 5.09 -35.26
N GLU A 841 3.96 5.15 -35.69
CA GLU A 841 2.83 5.58 -34.87
C GLU A 841 2.55 4.70 -33.65
N VAL A 842 3.17 3.51 -33.60
CA VAL A 842 3.03 2.59 -32.48
C VAL A 842 3.88 2.98 -31.27
N GLY A 843 4.82 3.93 -31.40
CA GLY A 843 5.69 4.40 -30.33
C GLY A 843 7.07 3.76 -30.32
N SER A 844 8.00 4.33 -29.53
CA SER A 844 9.36 3.81 -29.33
C SER A 844 9.42 2.73 -28.24
N GLY A 845 10.57 2.07 -28.10
CA GLY A 845 10.84 1.08 -27.05
C GLY A 845 10.58 -0.38 -27.43
N GLY A 846 9.93 -0.63 -28.56
CA GLY A 846 9.70 -2.00 -29.07
C GLY A 846 10.99 -2.73 -29.47
N LEU A 847 10.98 -4.06 -29.42
CA LEU A 847 12.06 -4.95 -29.86
C LEU A 847 11.96 -5.21 -31.36
N TYR A 848 12.31 -4.19 -32.15
CA TYR A 848 12.17 -4.26 -33.59
C TYR A 848 13.05 -5.36 -34.18
N ASN A 849 12.52 -6.08 -35.18
CA ASN A 849 13.07 -7.30 -35.79
C ASN A 849 12.81 -8.65 -35.08
N ASN A 850 12.13 -8.66 -33.92
CA ASN A 850 11.44 -9.86 -33.47
C ASN A 850 10.34 -10.27 -34.48
N LYS A 851 10.27 -11.56 -34.81
CA LYS A 851 9.27 -12.14 -35.75
C LYS A 851 8.37 -13.17 -35.08
N LYS A 852 8.93 -14.03 -34.22
CA LYS A 852 8.24 -15.04 -33.41
C LYS A 852 7.65 -14.41 -32.14
N HIS A 853 8.38 -13.49 -31.50
CA HIS A 853 7.96 -12.80 -30.29
C HIS A 853 7.44 -11.39 -30.57
N PRO A 854 6.69 -10.75 -29.64
CA PRO A 854 6.24 -9.37 -29.81
C PRO A 854 7.40 -8.41 -30.13
N SER A 855 7.17 -7.54 -31.12
CA SER A 855 8.13 -6.50 -31.55
C SER A 855 7.65 -5.08 -31.27
N LYS A 856 6.34 -4.86 -31.28
CA LYS A 856 5.72 -3.55 -31.03
C LYS A 856 5.62 -3.27 -29.52
N PRO A 857 5.76 -2.01 -29.09
CA PRO A 857 5.54 -1.65 -27.70
C PRO A 857 4.07 -1.81 -27.29
N LEU A 858 3.83 -1.93 -25.98
CA LEU A 858 2.50 -2.07 -25.39
C LEU A 858 1.65 -0.79 -25.52
N LYS A 859 2.29 0.37 -25.54
CA LYS A 859 1.64 1.69 -25.70
C LYS A 859 2.63 2.74 -26.20
N VAL A 860 2.10 3.82 -26.78
CA VAL A 860 2.87 5.04 -27.09
C VAL A 860 3.13 5.79 -25.78
N ALA A 861 4.39 6.00 -25.45
CA ALA A 861 4.82 6.75 -24.26
C ALA A 861 5.85 7.84 -24.57
N ASP A 862 6.11 8.10 -25.86
CA ASP A 862 7.06 9.07 -26.37
C ASP A 862 6.67 10.50 -25.98
N ASN A 863 7.66 11.28 -25.55
CA ASN A 863 7.56 12.73 -25.50
C ASN A 863 7.65 13.31 -26.92
N PRO A 864 7.09 14.50 -27.18
CA PRO A 864 7.18 15.17 -28.47
C PRO A 864 8.61 15.29 -28.99
N VAL A 865 8.78 15.33 -30.31
CA VAL A 865 10.08 15.59 -30.96
C VAL A 865 10.73 16.86 -30.40
N GLY A 866 12.03 16.79 -30.11
CA GLY A 866 12.78 17.86 -29.45
C GLY A 866 12.74 17.80 -27.92
N GLU A 867 11.95 16.91 -27.31
CA GLU A 867 11.98 16.63 -25.88
C GLU A 867 12.86 15.43 -25.54
N TRP A 868 13.33 15.39 -24.29
CA TRP A 868 14.04 14.24 -23.74
C TRP A 868 13.08 13.10 -23.41
N ASN A 869 13.54 11.89 -23.66
CA ASN A 869 12.90 10.64 -23.27
C ASN A 869 13.88 9.82 -22.44
N THR A 870 13.39 8.98 -21.53
CA THR A 870 14.22 8.07 -20.73
C THR A 870 13.81 6.63 -20.99
N PHE A 871 14.76 5.77 -21.37
CA PHE A 871 14.59 4.33 -21.26
C PHE A 871 15.15 3.78 -19.94
N HIS A 872 14.46 2.78 -19.40
CA HIS A 872 15.01 1.79 -18.48
C HIS A 872 14.88 0.42 -19.15
N ILE A 873 16.01 -0.15 -19.56
CA ILE A 873 16.06 -1.44 -20.25
C ILE A 873 16.62 -2.47 -19.27
N ILE A 874 15.97 -3.61 -19.14
CA ILE A 874 16.41 -4.75 -18.33
C ILE A 874 16.57 -5.93 -19.27
N MET A 875 17.75 -6.53 -19.32
CA MET A 875 18.05 -7.74 -20.09
C MET A 875 18.55 -8.84 -19.15
N GLN A 876 17.78 -9.91 -19.00
CA GLN A 876 18.10 -11.06 -18.16
C GLN A 876 17.93 -12.36 -18.93
N GLY A 877 19.00 -13.14 -19.09
CA GLY A 877 19.03 -14.26 -20.03
C GLY A 877 18.71 -13.79 -21.45
N GLU A 878 17.61 -14.29 -22.01
CA GLU A 878 17.08 -13.86 -23.32
C GLU A 878 15.93 -12.84 -23.22
N LYS A 879 15.52 -12.50 -21.99
CA LYS A 879 14.33 -11.69 -21.74
C LYS A 879 14.66 -10.22 -21.64
N VAL A 880 13.82 -9.39 -22.24
CA VAL A 880 13.95 -7.94 -22.22
C VAL A 880 12.66 -7.30 -21.73
N THR A 881 12.82 -6.38 -20.79
CA THR A 881 11.79 -5.47 -20.30
C THR A 881 12.24 -4.03 -20.57
N VAL A 882 11.35 -3.19 -21.07
CA VAL A 882 11.63 -1.78 -21.38
C VAL A 882 10.56 -0.90 -20.78
N TYR A 883 10.99 0.11 -20.02
CA TYR A 883 10.16 1.25 -19.64
C TYR A 883 10.59 2.48 -20.45
N LEU A 884 9.63 3.20 -21.02
CA LEU A 884 9.83 4.48 -21.69
C LEU A 884 9.14 5.56 -20.86
N ASN A 885 9.88 6.56 -20.40
CA ASN A 885 9.38 7.63 -19.52
C ASN A 885 8.67 7.08 -18.28
N GLY A 886 9.18 5.95 -17.75
CA GLY A 886 8.64 5.22 -16.59
C GLY A 886 7.44 4.32 -16.89
N ASP A 887 6.92 4.35 -18.10
CA ASP A 887 5.82 3.52 -18.55
C ASP A 887 6.31 2.21 -19.15
N LEU A 888 5.74 1.08 -18.72
CA LEU A 888 6.08 -0.25 -19.26
C LEU A 888 5.64 -0.34 -20.73
N VAL A 889 6.60 -0.54 -21.63
CA VAL A 889 6.37 -0.66 -23.08
C VAL A 889 6.80 -2.01 -23.64
N VAL A 890 7.65 -2.77 -22.96
CA VAL A 890 7.98 -4.17 -23.27
C VAL A 890 8.07 -4.93 -21.95
N ASP A 891 7.40 -6.08 -21.83
CA ASP A 891 7.31 -6.85 -20.60
C ASP A 891 7.78 -8.29 -20.80
N ASP A 892 8.96 -8.62 -20.29
CA ASP A 892 9.54 -9.97 -20.26
C ASP A 892 9.53 -10.70 -21.63
N VAL A 893 9.88 -9.97 -22.69
CA VAL A 893 9.84 -10.49 -24.06
C VAL A 893 11.17 -11.14 -24.43
N THR A 894 11.12 -12.37 -24.99
CA THR A 894 12.32 -13.03 -25.53
C THR A 894 12.85 -12.26 -26.74
N LEU A 895 14.14 -11.88 -26.69
CA LEU A 895 14.86 -11.23 -27.76
C LEU A 895 15.42 -12.27 -28.74
N GLU A 896 15.07 -12.15 -30.01
CA GLU A 896 15.52 -13.10 -31.04
C GLU A 896 16.95 -12.82 -31.49
N ASN A 897 17.69 -13.87 -31.82
CA ASN A 897 18.94 -13.72 -32.55
C ASN A 897 18.65 -13.33 -34.00
N PHE A 898 18.86 -12.05 -34.33
CA PHE A 898 18.59 -11.50 -35.65
C PHE A 898 19.47 -12.14 -36.73
N TRP A 899 20.69 -12.52 -36.37
CA TRP A 899 21.73 -12.99 -37.29
C TRP A 899 21.59 -14.48 -37.60
N ASP A 900 21.13 -15.27 -36.65
CA ASP A 900 20.78 -16.68 -36.81
C ASP A 900 19.55 -17.03 -35.96
N ARG A 901 18.36 -17.06 -36.57
CA ARG A 901 17.06 -17.21 -35.88
C ARG A 901 16.76 -18.63 -35.40
N GLU A 902 17.62 -19.58 -35.73
CA GLU A 902 17.56 -20.96 -35.24
C GLU A 902 18.30 -21.11 -33.91
N LEU A 903 19.11 -20.11 -33.53
CA LEU A 903 19.86 -20.09 -32.27
C LEU A 903 19.24 -19.11 -31.26
N PRO A 904 19.40 -19.37 -29.95
CA PRO A 904 19.14 -18.35 -28.93
C PRO A 904 20.01 -17.10 -29.11
N ILE A 905 19.64 -16.02 -28.43
CA ILE A 905 20.45 -14.81 -28.34
C ILE A 905 21.83 -15.12 -27.74
N PHE A 906 22.87 -14.36 -28.11
CA PHE A 906 24.19 -14.52 -27.50
C PHE A 906 24.10 -14.32 -25.97
N PRO A 907 24.80 -15.14 -25.16
CA PRO A 907 24.83 -14.95 -23.70
C PRO A 907 25.44 -13.61 -23.28
N THR A 908 26.41 -13.11 -24.07
CA THR A 908 27.03 -11.79 -23.89
C THR A 908 27.21 -11.11 -25.25
N GLY A 909 27.24 -9.78 -25.28
CA GLY A 909 27.61 -9.05 -26.50
C GLY A 909 27.62 -7.53 -26.32
N GLN A 910 27.82 -6.81 -27.41
CA GLN A 910 27.94 -5.35 -27.41
C GLN A 910 26.59 -4.64 -27.18
N ILE A 911 26.61 -3.54 -26.43
CA ILE A 911 25.53 -2.55 -26.48
C ILE A 911 25.90 -1.54 -27.57
N GLU A 912 25.06 -1.40 -28.60
CA GLU A 912 25.34 -0.51 -29.73
C GLU A 912 24.32 0.62 -29.84
N LEU A 913 24.78 1.84 -30.13
CA LEU A 913 23.93 2.98 -30.48
C LEU A 913 23.85 3.11 -31.99
N GLN A 914 22.63 3.14 -32.52
CA GLN A 914 22.38 3.12 -33.96
C GLN A 914 22.68 4.48 -34.62
N ALA A 915 23.33 4.42 -35.77
CA ALA A 915 23.50 5.54 -36.69
C ALA A 915 22.55 5.38 -37.89
N HIS A 916 21.41 6.06 -37.88
CA HIS A 916 20.38 5.94 -38.95
C HIS A 916 20.07 7.30 -39.62
N GLY A 917 21.12 8.00 -40.06
CA GLY A 917 21.02 9.17 -40.95
C GLY A 917 20.50 10.48 -40.33
N THR A 918 19.95 10.45 -39.12
CA THR A 918 19.36 11.62 -38.43
C THR A 918 20.07 11.96 -37.13
N TYR A 919 19.94 13.21 -36.67
CA TYR A 919 20.50 13.65 -35.40
C TYR A 919 19.88 12.91 -34.22
N VAL A 920 20.71 12.39 -33.31
CA VAL A 920 20.28 11.84 -32.02
C VAL A 920 21.28 12.25 -30.94
N ALA A 921 20.77 12.71 -29.80
CA ALA A 921 21.56 13.00 -28.62
C ALA A 921 21.21 12.04 -27.48
N TYR A 922 22.22 11.56 -26.76
CA TYR A 922 22.10 10.73 -25.57
C TYR A 922 22.76 11.42 -24.38
N ARG A 923 22.23 11.20 -23.18
CA ARG A 923 22.85 11.57 -21.90
C ARG A 923 22.51 10.54 -20.83
N ASP A 924 23.18 10.65 -19.67
CA ASP A 924 22.93 9.81 -18.51
C ASP A 924 22.85 8.31 -18.86
N ILE A 925 23.83 7.81 -19.62
CA ILE A 925 23.92 6.40 -19.97
C ILE A 925 24.55 5.65 -18.79
N TYR A 926 23.72 5.02 -17.95
CA TYR A 926 24.15 4.29 -16.76
C TYR A 926 23.74 2.83 -16.87
N ILE A 927 24.61 1.92 -16.46
CA ILE A 927 24.39 0.47 -16.53
C ILE A 927 24.72 -0.20 -15.20
N ARG A 928 23.98 -1.25 -14.88
CA ARG A 928 24.22 -2.17 -13.77
C ARG A 928 24.20 -3.59 -14.30
N GLU A 929 25.28 -4.33 -14.12
CA GLU A 929 25.31 -5.76 -14.43
C GLU A 929 24.52 -6.54 -13.38
N LEU A 930 23.68 -7.45 -13.85
CA LEU A 930 22.91 -8.36 -12.99
C LEU A 930 23.75 -9.62 -12.73
N VAL A 931 23.52 -10.28 -11.60
CA VAL A 931 24.22 -11.53 -11.28
C VAL A 931 23.72 -12.63 -12.24
N GLY A 932 24.50 -12.92 -13.29
CA GLY A 932 24.22 -13.98 -14.24
C GLY A 932 24.39 -15.39 -13.65
N ALA A 933 23.87 -16.40 -14.34
CA ALA A 933 24.00 -17.79 -13.92
C ALA A 933 25.48 -18.26 -13.95
N PRO A 934 25.96 -18.97 -12.92
CA PRO A 934 27.37 -19.38 -12.83
C PRO A 934 27.74 -20.45 -13.88
N LYS A 935 28.88 -20.24 -14.54
CA LYS A 935 29.51 -21.22 -15.45
C LYS A 935 30.30 -22.26 -14.65
N PHE A 936 30.22 -23.53 -15.04
CA PHE A 936 31.00 -24.61 -14.43
C PHE A 936 32.40 -24.72 -15.04
N GLU A 937 33.41 -24.81 -14.17
CA GLU A 937 34.80 -25.07 -14.54
C GLU A 937 35.33 -26.30 -13.80
N LEU A 938 36.18 -27.08 -14.46
CA LEU A 938 36.88 -28.19 -13.81
C LEU A 938 37.81 -27.64 -12.73
N SER A 939 37.84 -28.33 -11.58
CA SER A 939 38.88 -28.11 -10.58
C SER A 939 40.26 -28.42 -11.13
N ASP A 940 41.32 -27.85 -10.55
CA ASP A 940 42.70 -28.14 -10.96
C ASP A 940 43.05 -29.63 -10.85
N GLN A 941 42.44 -30.33 -9.89
CA GLN A 941 42.59 -31.77 -9.75
C GLN A 941 41.91 -32.53 -10.88
N GLU A 942 40.67 -32.16 -11.25
CA GLU A 942 39.96 -32.80 -12.37
C GLU A 942 40.64 -32.55 -13.72
N LYS A 943 41.22 -31.36 -13.92
CA LYS A 943 42.07 -31.06 -15.10
C LYS A 943 43.28 -31.99 -15.15
N LYS A 944 43.96 -32.20 -14.01
CA LYS A 944 45.11 -33.13 -13.91
C LYS A 944 44.71 -34.59 -14.10
N ASP A 945 43.53 -34.96 -13.61
CA ASP A 945 43.01 -36.32 -13.71
C ASP A 945 42.50 -36.65 -15.11
N GLY A 946 42.43 -35.68 -16.03
CA GLY A 946 42.07 -35.87 -17.43
C GLY A 946 40.57 -35.78 -17.70
N PHE A 947 39.79 -35.09 -16.85
CA PHE A 947 38.38 -34.84 -17.14
C PHE A 947 38.21 -33.83 -18.28
N LYS A 948 37.19 -34.07 -19.12
CA LYS A 948 36.67 -33.18 -20.15
C LYS A 948 35.26 -32.73 -19.74
N VAL A 949 34.98 -31.43 -19.85
CA VAL A 949 33.62 -30.90 -19.64
C VAL A 949 32.74 -31.29 -20.82
N LEU A 950 31.54 -31.78 -20.52
CA LEU A 950 30.49 -32.04 -21.51
C LEU A 950 29.36 -31.00 -21.42
N PHE A 951 29.17 -30.36 -20.27
CA PHE A 951 28.21 -29.24 -20.12
C PHE A 951 28.66 -28.31 -18.98
N ASP A 952 28.93 -27.05 -19.32
CA ASP A 952 29.39 -26.00 -18.39
C ASP A 952 28.27 -25.01 -17.98
N GLY A 953 27.06 -25.19 -18.50
CA GLY A 953 25.95 -24.26 -18.28
C GLY A 953 25.69 -23.28 -19.42
N THR A 954 26.47 -23.29 -20.52
CA THR A 954 26.32 -22.30 -21.60
C THR A 954 25.67 -22.83 -22.88
N ASP A 955 26.03 -24.03 -23.33
CA ASP A 955 25.57 -24.56 -24.63
C ASP A 955 25.55 -26.10 -24.66
N LEU A 956 25.11 -26.67 -25.78
CA LEU A 956 24.99 -28.11 -26.02
C LEU A 956 26.01 -28.61 -27.05
N ASP A 957 27.20 -28.03 -27.13
CA ASP A 957 28.15 -28.32 -28.19
C ASP A 957 28.69 -29.74 -28.15
N GLU A 958 28.89 -30.35 -26.99
CA GLU A 958 29.36 -31.74 -26.87
C GLU A 958 28.24 -32.79 -27.07
N TRP A 959 27.02 -32.34 -27.37
CA TRP A 959 25.83 -33.17 -27.47
C TRP A 959 25.27 -33.25 -28.89
N THR A 960 24.48 -34.30 -29.14
CA THR A 960 23.69 -34.56 -30.36
C THR A 960 22.36 -35.21 -29.98
N GLY A 961 21.43 -35.37 -30.92
CA GLY A 961 20.09 -35.89 -30.67
C GLY A 961 19.10 -34.80 -30.28
N ASN A 962 18.30 -35.02 -29.23
CA ASN A 962 17.18 -34.14 -28.86
C ASN A 962 17.64 -32.82 -28.20
N LYS A 963 18.05 -31.84 -29.01
CA LYS A 963 18.38 -30.47 -28.54
C LYS A 963 17.18 -29.52 -28.51
N THR A 964 15.99 -30.02 -28.81
CA THR A 964 14.76 -29.22 -28.86
C THR A 964 14.06 -29.20 -27.51
N ASP A 965 13.92 -30.38 -26.88
CA ASP A 965 13.31 -30.46 -25.55
C ASP A 965 14.34 -30.23 -24.43
N TYR A 966 15.61 -30.57 -24.67
CA TYR A 966 16.72 -30.25 -23.77
C TYR A 966 17.26 -28.85 -24.08
N VAL A 967 17.11 -27.93 -23.14
CA VAL A 967 17.48 -26.51 -23.31
C VAL A 967 18.42 -26.05 -22.20
N VAL A 968 19.24 -25.05 -22.52
CA VAL A 968 20.08 -24.38 -21.54
C VAL A 968 19.30 -23.21 -20.94
N GLU A 969 19.15 -23.21 -19.63
CA GLU A 969 18.44 -22.15 -18.89
C GLU A 969 19.18 -21.87 -17.59
N ASN A 970 19.60 -20.63 -17.36
CA ASN A 970 20.23 -20.21 -16.09
C ASN A 970 21.35 -21.15 -15.60
N GLY A 971 22.26 -21.55 -16.50
CA GLY A 971 23.41 -22.40 -16.15
C GLY A 971 23.07 -23.88 -15.96
N VAL A 972 21.83 -24.31 -16.24
CA VAL A 972 21.40 -25.70 -16.15
C VAL A 972 20.89 -26.23 -17.49
N LEU A 973 21.03 -27.54 -17.67
CA LEU A 973 20.44 -28.28 -18.78
C LEU A 973 19.07 -28.80 -18.32
N ALA A 974 18.00 -28.15 -18.75
CA ALA A 974 16.63 -28.51 -18.42
C ALA A 974 16.01 -29.33 -19.56
N ILE A 975 15.29 -30.40 -19.25
CA ILE A 975 14.41 -31.09 -20.20
C ILE A 975 12.98 -30.62 -19.98
N TYR A 976 12.36 -30.07 -21.03
CA TYR A 976 10.95 -29.69 -21.08
C TYR A 976 10.23 -30.52 -22.15
N PRO A 977 9.60 -31.64 -21.76
CA PRO A 977 8.79 -32.45 -22.66
C PRO A 977 7.70 -31.60 -23.33
N GLY A 978 7.53 -31.74 -24.64
CA GLY A 978 6.47 -31.04 -25.39
C GLY A 978 6.90 -29.79 -26.14
N LYS A 979 8.21 -29.48 -26.22
CA LYS A 979 8.74 -28.45 -27.13
C LYS A 979 8.84 -28.93 -28.59
N GLY A 980 8.39 -30.14 -28.88
CA GLY A 980 8.34 -30.73 -30.22
C GLY A 980 9.56 -31.55 -30.60
N GLY A 981 10.51 -31.74 -29.69
CA GLY A 981 11.62 -32.67 -29.85
C GLY A 981 11.19 -34.13 -29.74
N SER A 982 12.10 -35.04 -30.11
CA SER A 982 11.92 -36.48 -29.91
C SER A 982 13.27 -37.19 -29.76
N GLY A 983 13.28 -38.31 -29.04
CA GLY A 983 14.47 -39.11 -28.79
C GLY A 983 15.34 -38.60 -27.64
N ASN A 984 16.56 -39.12 -27.58
CA ASN A 984 17.50 -38.93 -26.46
C ASN A 984 18.52 -37.82 -26.75
N LEU A 985 19.08 -37.22 -25.70
CA LEU A 985 20.24 -36.35 -25.82
C LEU A 985 21.50 -37.19 -25.57
N MET A 986 22.37 -37.32 -26.56
CA MET A 986 23.56 -38.19 -26.52
C MET A 986 24.84 -37.37 -26.68
N THR A 987 25.96 -37.85 -26.14
CA THR A 987 27.28 -37.29 -26.44
C THR A 987 27.61 -37.43 -27.92
N LYS A 988 28.37 -36.49 -28.49
CA LYS A 988 28.89 -36.62 -29.86
C LYS A 988 29.87 -37.79 -30.02
N GLU A 989 30.69 -38.03 -28.99
CA GLU A 989 31.71 -39.09 -28.96
C GLU A 989 31.17 -40.38 -28.31
N GLU A 990 31.77 -41.52 -28.69
CA GLU A 990 31.58 -42.82 -28.03
C GLU A 990 32.68 -43.07 -26.98
N TYR A 991 32.35 -43.85 -25.97
CA TYR A 991 33.21 -44.17 -24.83
C TYR A 991 33.25 -45.69 -24.58
N GLU A 992 34.44 -46.24 -24.27
CA GLU A 992 34.63 -47.64 -23.87
C GLU A 992 34.62 -47.77 -22.33
N ASP A 993 35.74 -47.41 -21.71
CA ASP A 993 35.95 -47.34 -20.26
C ASP A 993 36.02 -45.88 -19.85
N PHE A 994 35.17 -45.49 -18.90
CA PHE A 994 35.01 -44.08 -18.52
C PHE A 994 34.54 -43.88 -17.09
N GLU A 995 34.82 -42.69 -16.59
CA GLU A 995 34.26 -42.13 -15.37
C GLU A 995 33.43 -40.88 -15.74
N PHE A 996 32.13 -40.92 -15.48
CA PHE A 996 31.17 -39.87 -15.81
C PHE A 996 30.58 -39.27 -14.54
N ARG A 997 30.67 -37.94 -14.40
CA ARG A 997 30.22 -37.20 -13.21
C ARG A 997 29.25 -36.10 -13.63
N PHE A 998 28.14 -35.99 -12.92
CA PHE A 998 27.12 -34.99 -13.17
C PHE A 998 26.28 -34.74 -11.93
N GLU A 999 25.57 -33.61 -11.94
CA GLU A 999 24.51 -33.34 -10.97
C GLU A 999 23.15 -33.32 -11.66
N PHE A 1000 22.13 -33.81 -10.95
CA PHE A 1000 20.75 -33.80 -11.43
C PHE A 1000 19.78 -33.37 -10.33
N LYS A 1001 18.66 -32.76 -10.73
CA LYS A 1001 17.56 -32.35 -9.85
C LYS A 1001 16.26 -32.89 -10.42
N LEU A 1002 15.57 -33.69 -9.61
CA LEU A 1002 14.29 -34.32 -9.97
C LEU A 1002 13.12 -33.37 -9.68
N THR A 1003 12.07 -33.46 -10.49
CA THR A 1003 10.72 -32.98 -10.14
C THR A 1003 9.87 -34.17 -9.66
N PRO A 1004 8.72 -33.93 -8.99
CA PRO A 1004 7.90 -35.03 -8.47
C PRO A 1004 7.47 -36.00 -9.58
N GLY A 1005 7.77 -37.30 -9.40
CA GLY A 1005 7.45 -38.33 -10.39
C GLY A 1005 8.37 -38.40 -11.60
N ALA A 1006 9.43 -37.59 -11.66
CA ALA A 1006 10.30 -37.51 -12.82
C ALA A 1006 11.02 -38.83 -13.13
N ASN A 1007 11.05 -39.19 -14.41
CA ASN A 1007 11.73 -40.36 -14.94
C ASN A 1007 12.64 -40.00 -16.13
N ASN A 1008 13.86 -40.54 -16.13
CA ASN A 1008 14.86 -40.46 -17.18
C ASN A 1008 15.82 -41.65 -17.04
N GLY A 1009 16.70 -41.84 -18.02
CA GLY A 1009 17.79 -42.80 -17.94
C GLY A 1009 19.12 -42.17 -18.25
N LEU A 1010 20.19 -42.66 -17.63
CA LEU A 1010 21.54 -42.47 -18.15
C LEU A 1010 21.89 -43.67 -19.02
N GLY A 1011 21.82 -43.48 -20.34
CA GLY A 1011 22.32 -44.42 -21.32
C GLY A 1011 23.84 -44.49 -21.25
N ILE A 1012 24.39 -45.71 -21.22
CA ILE A 1012 25.82 -46.00 -21.27
C ILE A 1012 26.09 -47.04 -22.36
N ARG A 1013 27.20 -46.87 -23.10
CA ARG A 1013 27.54 -47.69 -24.28
C ARG A 1013 26.35 -47.86 -25.25
N ALA A 1014 25.58 -46.78 -25.39
CA ALA A 1014 24.32 -46.79 -26.12
C ALA A 1014 24.51 -46.37 -27.59
N PRO A 1015 23.86 -47.04 -28.55
CA PRO A 1015 23.88 -46.62 -29.95
C PRO A 1015 22.98 -45.38 -30.17
N LEU A 1016 23.23 -44.60 -31.23
CA LEU A 1016 22.38 -43.45 -31.60
C LEU A 1016 20.97 -43.84 -32.09
N LYS A 1017 20.76 -45.12 -32.44
CA LYS A 1017 19.50 -45.64 -32.98
C LYS A 1017 19.11 -46.93 -32.28
N GLY A 1018 17.81 -47.18 -32.21
CA GLY A 1018 17.23 -48.31 -31.50
C GLY A 1018 16.83 -47.96 -30.08
N ASP A 1019 16.42 -48.97 -29.33
CA ASP A 1019 16.09 -48.82 -27.91
C ASP A 1019 17.40 -48.69 -27.12
N ALA A 1020 17.74 -47.47 -26.69
CA ALA A 1020 18.99 -47.18 -26.00
C ALA A 1020 19.14 -47.94 -24.67
N ALA A 1021 18.03 -48.30 -24.02
CA ALA A 1021 18.05 -49.02 -22.76
C ALA A 1021 18.50 -50.49 -22.92
N TYR A 1022 18.08 -51.15 -24.02
CA TYR A 1022 18.38 -52.57 -24.28
C TYR A 1022 19.49 -52.80 -25.31
N SER A 1023 19.57 -51.93 -26.32
CA SER A 1023 20.61 -51.95 -27.36
C SER A 1023 21.92 -51.35 -26.85
N GLY A 1024 21.86 -50.51 -25.83
CA GLY A 1024 22.96 -50.12 -24.94
C GLY A 1024 22.75 -50.70 -23.56
N MET A 1025 22.89 -49.86 -22.53
CA MET A 1025 22.53 -50.13 -21.15
C MET A 1025 21.99 -48.83 -20.52
N GLU A 1026 21.03 -48.93 -19.61
CA GLU A 1026 20.45 -47.77 -18.90
C GLU A 1026 20.68 -47.87 -17.40
N LEU A 1027 21.21 -46.80 -16.81
CA LEU A 1027 21.20 -46.56 -15.37
C LEU A 1027 20.04 -45.64 -15.03
N GLN A 1028 19.14 -46.10 -14.17
CA GLN A 1028 17.88 -45.42 -13.92
C GLN A 1028 18.04 -44.05 -13.23
N ILE A 1029 17.37 -43.00 -13.71
CA ILE A 1029 17.23 -41.69 -13.05
C ILE A 1029 15.75 -41.45 -12.74
N LEU A 1030 15.35 -41.69 -11.48
CA LEU A 1030 13.93 -41.78 -11.13
C LEU A 1030 13.66 -41.16 -9.76
N ASP A 1031 12.51 -40.48 -9.63
CA ASP A 1031 11.92 -40.19 -8.34
C ASP A 1031 11.30 -41.46 -7.73
N ASP A 1032 12.12 -42.24 -7.03
CA ASP A 1032 11.72 -43.46 -6.33
C ASP A 1032 10.67 -43.25 -5.23
N THR A 1033 10.36 -42.00 -4.87
CA THR A 1033 9.38 -41.65 -3.83
C THR A 1033 7.98 -41.42 -4.37
N ALA A 1034 7.83 -41.25 -5.69
CA ALA A 1034 6.54 -40.99 -6.29
C ALA A 1034 5.61 -42.22 -6.23
N GLU A 1035 4.35 -41.98 -5.86
CA GLU A 1035 3.34 -43.05 -5.67
C GLU A 1035 3.14 -43.92 -6.92
N ILE A 1036 3.28 -43.31 -8.11
CA ILE A 1036 3.21 -44.00 -9.40
C ILE A 1036 4.23 -45.14 -9.56
N TYR A 1037 5.33 -45.10 -8.79
CA TYR A 1037 6.42 -46.08 -8.81
C TYR A 1037 6.43 -47.01 -7.57
N SER A 1038 5.34 -47.02 -6.79
CA SER A 1038 5.19 -47.85 -5.58
C SER A 1038 5.26 -49.37 -5.80
N LYS A 1039 5.08 -49.83 -7.05
CA LYS A 1039 5.04 -51.26 -7.43
C LYS A 1039 6.17 -51.69 -8.38
N LEU A 1040 7.22 -50.88 -8.52
CA LEU A 1040 8.36 -51.23 -9.37
C LEU A 1040 9.10 -52.47 -8.85
N LYS A 1041 9.72 -53.20 -9.79
CA LYS A 1041 10.66 -54.28 -9.46
C LYS A 1041 11.97 -53.68 -8.96
N PRO A 1042 12.75 -54.41 -8.13
CA PRO A 1042 14.00 -53.90 -7.56
C PRO A 1042 14.98 -53.31 -8.60
N TYR A 1043 15.05 -53.87 -9.81
CA TYR A 1043 15.94 -53.42 -10.89
C TYR A 1043 15.44 -52.19 -11.66
N GLN A 1044 14.28 -51.62 -11.31
CA GLN A 1044 13.68 -50.46 -11.99
C GLN A 1044 13.78 -49.16 -11.17
N TYR A 1045 14.26 -49.23 -9.93
CA TYR A 1045 14.47 -48.07 -9.06
C TYR A 1045 15.79 -47.35 -9.41
N HIS A 1046 15.90 -46.08 -9.02
CA HIS A 1046 17.04 -45.21 -9.29
C HIS A 1046 18.40 -45.85 -9.02
N GLY A 1047 19.35 -45.57 -9.90
CA GLY A 1047 20.72 -46.09 -9.84
C GLY A 1047 20.87 -47.56 -10.29
N SER A 1048 19.77 -48.29 -10.47
CA SER A 1048 19.82 -49.68 -10.97
C SER A 1048 20.25 -49.72 -12.42
N LEU A 1049 20.96 -50.79 -12.80
CA LEU A 1049 21.16 -51.14 -14.20
C LEU A 1049 19.87 -51.81 -14.69
N TYR A 1050 19.09 -51.06 -15.47
CA TYR A 1050 17.71 -51.39 -15.79
C TYR A 1050 17.59 -52.80 -16.39
N GLY A 1051 16.73 -53.62 -15.81
CA GLY A 1051 16.52 -55.02 -16.24
C GLY A 1051 17.62 -56.01 -15.83
N VAL A 1052 18.81 -55.54 -15.44
CA VAL A 1052 20.02 -56.36 -15.27
C VAL A 1052 20.44 -56.52 -13.80
N SER A 1053 20.52 -55.43 -13.04
CA SER A 1053 20.98 -55.46 -11.64
C SER A 1053 20.36 -54.35 -10.81
N ALA A 1054 19.83 -54.70 -9.64
CA ALA A 1054 19.24 -53.76 -8.71
C ALA A 1054 20.31 -52.98 -7.93
N ALA A 1055 20.16 -51.66 -7.83
CA ALA A 1055 20.97 -50.84 -6.94
C ALA A 1055 20.44 -50.87 -5.50
N LYS A 1056 21.33 -50.55 -4.56
CA LYS A 1056 20.96 -50.28 -3.17
C LYS A 1056 20.14 -48.98 -3.13
N ARG A 1057 18.88 -49.11 -2.72
CA ARG A 1057 17.95 -47.98 -2.56
C ARG A 1057 18.38 -47.04 -1.43
N GLY A 1058 17.95 -45.79 -1.53
CA GLY A 1058 18.29 -44.71 -0.60
C GLY A 1058 19.37 -43.79 -1.15
N HIS A 1059 19.75 -42.78 -0.38
CA HIS A 1059 20.76 -41.76 -0.72
C HIS A 1059 20.37 -40.70 -1.75
N LEU A 1060 19.22 -40.80 -2.42
CA LEU A 1060 18.60 -39.65 -3.08
C LEU A 1060 18.29 -38.55 -2.04
N LYS A 1061 18.60 -37.31 -2.39
CA LYS A 1061 18.13 -36.14 -1.66
C LYS A 1061 16.64 -35.88 -1.95
N PRO A 1062 15.94 -35.10 -1.10
CA PRO A 1062 14.56 -34.69 -1.37
C PRO A 1062 14.36 -34.14 -2.79
N VAL A 1063 13.20 -34.42 -3.38
CA VAL A 1063 12.81 -33.89 -4.70
C VAL A 1063 12.92 -32.36 -4.68
N GLY A 1064 13.50 -31.79 -5.75
CA GLY A 1064 13.84 -30.37 -5.81
C GLY A 1064 15.27 -30.02 -5.34
N GLU A 1065 16.01 -30.97 -4.76
CA GLU A 1065 17.44 -30.79 -4.44
C GLU A 1065 18.38 -31.40 -5.50
N TRP A 1066 19.59 -30.85 -5.59
CA TRP A 1066 20.65 -31.34 -6.48
C TRP A 1066 21.34 -32.58 -5.90
N ASN A 1067 21.27 -33.68 -6.65
CA ASN A 1067 21.97 -34.93 -6.41
C ASN A 1067 23.25 -34.98 -7.24
N TYR A 1068 24.34 -35.48 -6.68
CA TYR A 1068 25.58 -35.79 -7.39
C TYR A 1068 25.63 -37.28 -7.71
N GLN A 1069 25.93 -37.63 -8.97
CA GLN A 1069 26.12 -39.01 -9.39
C GLN A 1069 27.42 -39.16 -10.19
N GLU A 1070 28.14 -40.23 -9.85
CA GLU A 1070 29.36 -40.67 -10.51
C GLU A 1070 29.18 -42.11 -10.96
N VAL A 1071 29.53 -42.36 -12.22
CA VAL A 1071 29.39 -43.64 -12.89
C VAL A 1071 30.73 -44.06 -13.44
N ILE A 1072 31.23 -45.21 -12.99
CA ILE A 1072 32.51 -45.77 -13.43
C ILE A 1072 32.21 -47.05 -14.21
N VAL A 1073 32.57 -47.05 -15.49
CA VAL A 1073 32.46 -48.21 -16.38
C VAL A 1073 33.87 -48.64 -16.75
N LYS A 1074 34.27 -49.84 -16.34
CA LYS A 1074 35.61 -50.38 -16.61
C LYS A 1074 35.56 -51.86 -16.97
N GLY A 1075 35.84 -52.19 -18.22
CA GLY A 1075 35.65 -53.51 -18.80
C GLY A 1075 34.19 -53.95 -18.68
N ASP A 1076 33.96 -55.05 -17.96
CA ASP A 1076 32.61 -55.58 -17.68
C ASP A 1076 32.07 -55.12 -16.30
N ARG A 1077 32.81 -54.30 -15.56
CA ARG A 1077 32.40 -53.80 -14.25
C ARG A 1077 31.76 -52.41 -14.35
N ILE A 1078 30.59 -52.23 -13.74
CA ILE A 1078 29.86 -50.96 -13.67
C ILE A 1078 29.61 -50.60 -12.21
N GLN A 1079 29.95 -49.38 -11.84
CA GLN A 1079 29.73 -48.83 -10.50
C GLN A 1079 28.95 -47.52 -10.56
N VAL A 1080 28.03 -47.33 -9.62
CA VAL A 1080 27.29 -46.07 -9.42
C VAL A 1080 27.53 -45.59 -8.00
N ILE A 1081 27.98 -44.34 -7.88
CA ILE A 1081 28.13 -43.62 -6.61
C ILE A 1081 27.16 -42.45 -6.62
N LEU A 1082 26.17 -42.48 -5.72
CA LEU A 1082 25.16 -41.45 -5.55
C LEU A 1082 25.41 -40.71 -4.23
N ASN A 1083 25.58 -39.39 -4.30
CA ASN A 1083 25.83 -38.52 -3.14
C ASN A 1083 26.91 -39.07 -2.20
N GLY A 1084 28.02 -39.54 -2.79
CA GLY A 1084 29.16 -40.11 -2.06
C GLY A 1084 28.99 -41.55 -1.60
N THR A 1085 27.84 -42.20 -1.85
CA THR A 1085 27.60 -43.60 -1.48
C THR A 1085 27.55 -44.49 -2.71
N LYS A 1086 28.35 -45.56 -2.73
CA LYS A 1086 28.29 -46.58 -3.78
C LYS A 1086 26.99 -47.39 -3.67
N THR A 1087 26.09 -47.21 -4.64
CA THR A 1087 24.77 -47.84 -4.69
C THR A 1087 24.72 -49.05 -5.62
N LEU A 1088 25.58 -49.11 -6.64
CA LEU A 1088 25.71 -50.25 -7.54
C LEU A 1088 27.19 -50.61 -7.75
N ASP A 1089 27.48 -51.91 -7.82
CA ASP A 1089 28.78 -52.47 -8.17
C ASP A 1089 28.56 -53.86 -8.78
N VAL A 1090 28.51 -53.95 -10.10
CA VAL A 1090 28.09 -55.16 -10.83
C VAL A 1090 29.09 -55.53 -11.90
N ASN A 1091 29.24 -56.84 -12.14
CA ASN A 1091 29.91 -57.38 -13.32
C ASN A 1091 28.87 -57.91 -14.32
N ILE A 1092 28.82 -57.31 -15.50
CA ILE A 1092 27.79 -57.64 -16.51
C ILE A 1092 28.06 -58.98 -17.22
N SER A 1093 29.22 -59.63 -17.03
CA SER A 1093 29.40 -61.04 -17.45
C SER A 1093 28.36 -61.96 -16.83
N ASP A 1094 27.99 -61.70 -15.57
CA ASP A 1094 27.10 -62.58 -14.82
C ASP A 1094 25.70 -62.60 -15.46
N ALA A 1095 25.22 -61.46 -15.94
CA ALA A 1095 23.95 -61.35 -16.64
C ALA A 1095 24.00 -61.91 -18.07
N ARG A 1096 25.17 -61.86 -18.75
CA ARG A 1096 25.34 -62.51 -20.06
C ARG A 1096 25.28 -64.02 -19.96
N GLU A 1097 25.87 -64.59 -18.91
CA GLU A 1097 25.94 -66.03 -18.69
C GLU A 1097 24.64 -66.59 -18.11
N ASN A 1098 24.00 -65.88 -17.18
CA ASN A 1098 22.85 -66.39 -16.41
C ASN A 1098 21.51 -65.78 -16.83
N GLY A 1099 21.50 -64.84 -17.78
CA GLY A 1099 20.33 -64.06 -18.17
C GLY A 1099 20.09 -62.84 -17.28
N THR A 1100 19.24 -61.91 -17.75
CA THR A 1100 18.86 -60.68 -17.04
C THR A 1100 17.73 -60.92 -16.03
N LEU A 1101 17.59 -60.02 -15.05
CA LEU A 1101 16.55 -60.11 -14.02
C LEU A 1101 15.13 -59.94 -14.57
N ASP A 1102 14.98 -59.21 -15.67
CA ASP A 1102 13.70 -59.03 -16.38
C ASP A 1102 13.39 -60.14 -17.40
N LYS A 1103 14.34 -61.06 -17.63
CA LYS A 1103 14.27 -62.18 -18.58
C LYS A 1103 14.09 -61.77 -20.05
N ARG A 1104 14.46 -60.54 -20.41
CA ARG A 1104 14.47 -60.07 -21.80
C ARG A 1104 15.84 -60.22 -22.42
N GLU A 1105 15.90 -60.32 -23.75
CA GLU A 1105 17.18 -60.20 -24.45
C GLU A 1105 17.72 -58.77 -24.30
N HIS A 1106 19.01 -58.67 -23.95
CA HIS A 1106 19.68 -57.40 -23.70
C HIS A 1106 20.99 -57.33 -24.50
N PRO A 1107 20.91 -57.12 -25.83
CA PRO A 1107 22.07 -57.21 -26.71
C PRO A 1107 23.20 -56.23 -26.33
N GLY A 1108 22.86 -55.08 -25.76
CA GLY A 1108 23.84 -54.07 -25.35
C GLY A 1108 24.78 -54.50 -24.22
N LEU A 1109 24.51 -55.61 -23.51
CA LEU A 1109 25.47 -56.21 -22.57
C LEU A 1109 26.77 -56.67 -23.28
N SER A 1110 26.74 -56.86 -24.60
CA SER A 1110 27.91 -57.21 -25.40
C SER A 1110 28.65 -56.00 -25.95
N ASN A 1111 28.12 -54.78 -25.81
CA ASN A 1111 28.75 -53.57 -26.32
C ASN A 1111 30.02 -53.26 -25.53
N LYS A 1112 31.11 -53.00 -26.26
CA LYS A 1112 32.35 -52.49 -25.69
C LYS A 1112 32.43 -50.97 -25.73
N THR A 1113 31.87 -50.34 -26.77
CA THR A 1113 31.81 -48.88 -26.91
C THR A 1113 30.37 -48.40 -27.13
N GLY A 1114 30.14 -47.10 -26.92
CA GLY A 1114 28.93 -46.40 -27.35
C GLY A 1114 28.79 -45.04 -26.66
N HIS A 1115 27.71 -44.33 -26.95
CA HIS A 1115 27.47 -42.99 -26.41
C HIS A 1115 27.01 -43.01 -24.95
N ILE A 1116 27.21 -41.88 -24.27
CA ILE A 1116 26.60 -41.55 -22.98
C ILE A 1116 25.43 -40.61 -23.27
N GLY A 1117 24.28 -40.76 -22.62
CA GLY A 1117 23.16 -39.87 -22.91
C GLY A 1117 22.01 -39.90 -21.92
N PHE A 1118 21.15 -38.89 -21.99
CA PHE A 1118 19.93 -38.81 -21.20
C PHE A 1118 18.73 -39.31 -22.02
N LEU A 1119 18.15 -40.40 -21.54
CA LEU A 1119 17.08 -41.18 -22.17
C LEU A 1119 15.73 -40.65 -21.67
N GLY A 1120 15.30 -39.49 -22.17
CA GLY A 1120 14.14 -38.79 -21.65
C GLY A 1120 12.85 -39.63 -21.67
N HIS A 1121 12.08 -39.61 -20.57
CA HIS A 1121 10.81 -40.34 -20.44
C HIS A 1121 9.59 -39.43 -20.28
N GLY A 1122 9.67 -38.20 -20.81
CA GLY A 1122 8.51 -37.30 -20.87
C GLY A 1122 8.25 -36.48 -19.60
N ASP A 1123 9.24 -36.42 -18.69
CA ASP A 1123 9.19 -35.61 -17.46
C ASP A 1123 10.22 -34.48 -17.42
N ILE A 1124 9.94 -33.44 -16.62
CA ILE A 1124 10.83 -32.29 -16.41
C ILE A 1124 11.89 -32.63 -15.36
N LEU A 1125 13.14 -32.30 -15.65
CA LEU A 1125 14.27 -32.47 -14.74
C LEU A 1125 15.46 -31.65 -15.25
N PHE A 1126 16.47 -31.50 -14.39
CA PHE A 1126 17.57 -30.59 -14.61
C PHE A 1126 18.91 -31.29 -14.39
N PHE A 1127 19.90 -30.95 -15.21
CA PHE A 1127 21.28 -31.42 -15.09
C PHE A 1127 22.25 -30.23 -15.05
N LYS A 1128 23.42 -30.41 -14.43
CA LYS A 1128 24.53 -29.46 -14.51
C LYS A 1128 25.87 -30.12 -14.21
N ASN A 1129 26.95 -29.39 -14.42
CA ASN A 1129 28.32 -29.78 -14.05
C ASN A 1129 28.74 -31.13 -14.65
N ILE A 1130 28.45 -31.34 -15.95
CA ILE A 1130 28.59 -32.65 -16.60
C ILE A 1130 30.00 -32.79 -17.18
N ARG A 1131 30.69 -33.88 -16.83
CA ARG A 1131 32.06 -34.15 -17.28
C ARG A 1131 32.37 -35.63 -17.35
N VAL A 1132 33.34 -35.99 -18.18
CA VAL A 1132 33.76 -37.37 -18.43
C VAL A 1132 35.28 -37.49 -18.44
N LYS A 1133 35.78 -38.64 -18.02
CA LYS A 1133 37.20 -39.02 -18.09
C LYS A 1133 37.31 -40.42 -18.72
N ASN A 1134 38.19 -40.58 -19.70
CA ASN A 1134 38.53 -41.89 -20.25
C ASN A 1134 39.47 -42.64 -19.28
N LEU A 1135 39.28 -43.97 -19.11
CA LEU A 1135 39.99 -44.79 -18.12
C LEU A 1135 41.02 -45.77 -18.68
#